data_AF-A0A2S8X4S7-F1
#
_entry.id   AF-A0A2S8X4S7-F1
#
_cell.length_a   1.000
_cell.length_b   1.000
_cell.length_c   1.000
_cell.angle_alpha   90.00
_cell.angle_beta   90.00
_cell.angle_gamma   90.00
#
_symmetry.space_group_name_H-M   'P 1'
#
loop_
_entity.id
_entity.type
_entity.pdbx_description
1 polymer ?
#
loop_
_entity_poly.entity_id
_entity_poly.type
_entity_poly.pdbx_seq_one_letter_code
_entity_poly.pdbx_strand_id
1 'polypeptide(L)'
;MTKDVEEFFQENLDMYPHFKKIRDRLWSDDGKSRVTVMVGAGFSLNAKKIEDSFNGMALWHDIKDELTKSLSHKGDLSNVDVLEIGQLYVKEYGRTSLDEALKNAIPDNNYEPDSLHFDLLKLPWSDIYTTNYDTLLERAKSHVHERNYQTIYDISDIPNSVQPRIIKLHGSFPANRPFIFTKSDYDNYPVKFSPFVNMVQQSIMETTFVLIGFSGDDPNFSNWTSWVSENLGEHMPKVYMLGYDQEHRGVELEKKGITLIDFTRLYSSSSNPFNDMYTDIFRFLMNESKKKKNEWPHRILDGSLNNFIYNRKNYPGWVVLPDSIRRSNALKLHNLSNHFFSNFNEDNISQEKINLINEFLWYFNIFSIPLDFNKHRILESIIGNFVSSNDSDINLNEIKLVLLREARLDFDQGKFNQYFDILKDSKLNSEQRHLLQYETILNLLALNKVSEVLIELNNWQVTDNDYEWNIKKAVVYSNIKQLQVAENLLELSLLKIKKLLTIDNENYRLLSLESVVLHNLERITNKRGYYSKRLREINSHSCNSNSELERTWLSVKDYNYDLGNKETFGFDPRTRKSSSKFGDFMSQEILDSYAALILQEELGLYYIRKRFEIAHKNISIILPNFSLTKGLYYANNKDIGDIFTRQFVYYLKSPQLKIIESILINSLIESSPLVPVEHAIEILSRVYFAFSSEKQILFDEMIFELIENKKIYSISEVELYSNLIQRLTFSKTYHLKKTFFEKLLVALDNNFVENSLNYFFDPFLIFLSINDLTPIKLEIKEEIKSNLLENANEESALIRLVFLYQTQNLTTEQEHQLALIINSLPSNRSFGFSNFVFQSTFEFIFDSINLKQREPLQIIQDFIINKEIPKFTNNGVISDGSAFDNYFKEFSSIINKTLEKNKEIPMEILAEWLSKFFYWWDSQKAILLGTENERNWLIRSPDYLILLVQYLSYTILKTIPLDYLDSKLKEKLSSLINEIYHCKIYCFVYLLPQAKRLHLDLNFTTSYADLIWKFPDDSIKHALRALPSYLELIIEGHIDEEPTTLLNQLFEILKYGSHTMKLAACDAILQTIKSKPLIFSKEDCVFLIEFSNNNIDFIIENDDLILSQDEFELHASISSLVTQLIIMKSEDVGTELDHWKEIIKNHRLPEIRINSDHFIKTS
;
A
#
# COMPACT_ATOMS: atom_id res chain seq x y z
N MET A 1 -35.15 -36.65 -13.07
CA MET A 1 -33.74 -36.94 -12.73
C MET A 1 -33.03 -37.19 -14.04
N THR A 2 -32.20 -36.27 -14.50
CA THR A 2 -31.30 -36.51 -15.63
C THR A 2 -30.27 -37.53 -15.18
N LYS A 3 -30.29 -38.71 -15.80
CA LYS A 3 -29.32 -39.80 -15.62
C LYS A 3 -27.90 -39.24 -15.82
N ASP A 4 -27.00 -39.40 -14.83
CA ASP A 4 -25.57 -39.13 -15.03
C ASP A 4 -25.02 -40.23 -15.95
N VAL A 5 -24.77 -39.85 -17.20
CA VAL A 5 -24.40 -40.79 -18.25
C VAL A 5 -22.97 -41.32 -18.07
N GLU A 6 -22.07 -40.56 -17.44
CA GLU A 6 -20.71 -41.02 -17.17
C GLU A 6 -20.68 -42.09 -16.10
N GLU A 7 -21.38 -41.86 -14.98
CA GLU A 7 -21.53 -42.87 -13.92
C GLU A 7 -22.25 -44.12 -14.45
N PHE A 8 -23.32 -43.95 -15.23
CA PHE A 8 -24.05 -45.06 -15.84
C PHE A 8 -23.17 -45.96 -16.73
N PHE A 9 -22.37 -45.38 -17.63
CA PHE A 9 -21.48 -46.19 -18.47
C PHE A 9 -20.31 -46.78 -17.69
N GLN A 10 -19.77 -46.06 -16.71
CA GLN A 10 -18.68 -46.57 -15.88
C GLN A 10 -19.07 -47.82 -15.09
N GLU A 11 -20.30 -47.88 -14.60
CA GLU A 11 -20.79 -49.01 -13.80
C GLU A 11 -21.30 -50.19 -14.66
N ASN A 12 -21.85 -49.92 -15.85
CA ASN A 12 -22.63 -50.91 -16.59
C ASN A 12 -22.04 -51.31 -17.96
N LEU A 13 -21.08 -50.58 -18.54
CA LEU A 13 -20.49 -50.89 -19.84
C LEU A 13 -19.13 -51.61 -19.70
N ASP A 14 -19.07 -52.89 -20.08
CA ASP A 14 -17.84 -53.71 -20.01
C ASP A 14 -16.64 -53.05 -20.72
N MET A 15 -16.89 -52.41 -21.88
CA MET A 15 -15.87 -51.74 -22.69
C MET A 15 -15.71 -50.24 -22.38
N TYR A 16 -16.13 -49.79 -21.19
CA TYR A 16 -16.02 -48.38 -20.77
C TYR A 16 -14.62 -47.77 -20.93
N PRO A 17 -13.50 -48.45 -20.60
CA PRO A 17 -12.16 -47.87 -20.80
C PRO A 17 -11.86 -47.52 -22.27
N HIS A 18 -12.35 -48.33 -23.21
CA HIS A 18 -12.22 -48.06 -24.64
C HIS A 18 -13.10 -46.88 -25.07
N PHE A 19 -14.34 -46.82 -24.58
CA PHE A 19 -15.25 -45.72 -24.89
C PHE A 19 -14.76 -44.38 -24.32
N LYS A 20 -14.24 -44.37 -23.10
CA LYS A 20 -13.57 -43.21 -22.49
C LYS A 20 -12.35 -42.76 -23.30
N LYS A 21 -11.54 -43.69 -23.80
CA LYS A 21 -10.39 -43.38 -24.66
C LYS A 21 -10.79 -42.68 -25.96
N ILE A 22 -11.96 -42.99 -26.53
CA ILE A 22 -12.51 -42.27 -27.68
C ILE A 22 -12.79 -40.81 -27.28
N ARG A 23 -13.52 -40.57 -26.18
CA ARG A 23 -13.81 -39.22 -25.65
C ARG A 23 -12.53 -38.41 -25.39
N ASP A 24 -11.56 -38.99 -24.72
CA ASP A 24 -10.31 -38.29 -24.36
C ASP A 24 -9.49 -37.93 -25.62
N ARG A 25 -9.54 -38.74 -26.69
CA ARG A 25 -8.91 -38.43 -27.98
C ARG A 25 -9.70 -37.41 -28.81
N LEU A 26 -11.02 -37.35 -28.61
CA LEU A 26 -11.92 -36.38 -29.24
C LEU A 26 -11.65 -34.98 -28.68
N TRP A 27 -11.39 -34.88 -27.38
CA TRP A 27 -11.06 -33.64 -26.64
C TRP A 27 -9.60 -33.59 -26.21
N SER A 28 -8.67 -33.72 -27.17
CA SER A 28 -7.25 -33.75 -26.86
C SER A 28 -6.68 -32.38 -26.44
N ASP A 29 -5.64 -32.39 -25.61
CA ASP A 29 -5.07 -31.22 -24.89
C ASP A 29 -4.60 -30.08 -25.80
N ASP A 30 -4.20 -30.39 -27.04
CA ASP A 30 -3.73 -29.39 -28.01
C ASP A 30 -4.89 -28.73 -28.79
N GLY A 31 -6.14 -29.02 -28.43
CA GLY A 31 -7.35 -28.50 -29.06
C GLY A 31 -7.69 -29.14 -30.42
N LYS A 32 -6.88 -30.11 -30.90
CA LYS A 32 -7.17 -30.85 -32.14
C LYS A 32 -7.78 -32.20 -31.81
N SER A 33 -8.87 -32.53 -32.49
CA SER A 33 -9.43 -33.88 -32.41
C SER A 33 -8.54 -34.87 -33.14
N ARG A 34 -8.40 -36.07 -32.56
CA ARG A 34 -7.69 -37.21 -33.16
C ARG A 34 -8.64 -38.38 -33.40
N VAL A 35 -9.91 -38.08 -33.68
CA VAL A 35 -10.95 -39.08 -33.89
C VAL A 35 -11.70 -38.77 -35.18
N THR A 36 -11.67 -39.73 -36.10
CA THR A 36 -12.42 -39.70 -37.36
C THR A 36 -13.62 -40.63 -37.23
N VAL A 37 -14.75 -40.24 -37.82
CA VAL A 37 -15.96 -41.08 -37.81
C VAL A 37 -16.37 -41.48 -39.23
N MET A 38 -16.85 -42.70 -39.37
CA MET A 38 -17.48 -43.23 -40.57
C MET A 38 -18.94 -43.52 -40.28
N VAL A 39 -19.83 -42.87 -41.03
CA VAL A 39 -21.28 -42.95 -40.85
C VAL A 39 -21.89 -43.76 -42.00
N GLY A 40 -22.61 -44.83 -41.65
CA GLY A 40 -23.29 -45.70 -42.61
C GLY A 40 -24.80 -45.52 -42.67
N ALA A 41 -25.44 -46.28 -43.56
CA ALA A 41 -26.87 -46.15 -43.86
C ALA A 41 -27.77 -46.50 -42.67
N GLY A 42 -27.28 -47.33 -41.75
CA GLY A 42 -28.00 -47.65 -40.51
C GLY A 42 -28.18 -46.44 -39.59
N PHE A 43 -27.35 -45.40 -39.71
CA PHE A 43 -27.55 -44.16 -38.96
C PHE A 43 -28.67 -43.30 -39.57
N SER A 44 -28.81 -43.29 -40.91
CA SER A 44 -29.86 -42.56 -41.63
C SER A 44 -31.28 -43.03 -41.28
N LEU A 45 -31.44 -44.27 -40.77
CA LEU A 45 -32.73 -44.77 -40.27
C LEU A 45 -33.26 -44.01 -39.05
N ASN A 46 -32.41 -43.24 -38.37
CA ASN A 46 -32.81 -42.37 -37.26
C ASN A 46 -33.34 -41.01 -37.73
N ALA A 47 -33.47 -40.78 -39.04
CA ALA A 47 -34.03 -39.56 -39.59
C ALA A 47 -35.55 -39.48 -39.39
N LYS A 48 -36.06 -38.26 -39.29
CA LYS A 48 -37.49 -38.02 -39.11
C LYS A 48 -38.19 -38.06 -40.46
N LYS A 49 -39.24 -38.87 -40.58
CA LYS A 49 -40.14 -38.83 -41.73
C LYS A 49 -40.94 -37.52 -41.71
N ILE A 50 -41.08 -36.86 -42.86
CA ILE A 50 -41.93 -35.67 -42.99
C ILE A 50 -43.41 -36.05 -42.77
N GLU A 51 -43.82 -37.21 -43.29
CA GLU A 51 -45.13 -37.82 -43.03
C GLU A 51 -44.97 -39.31 -42.70
N ASP A 52 -45.75 -39.81 -41.73
CA ASP A 52 -45.71 -41.21 -41.31
C ASP A 52 -46.07 -42.20 -42.44
N SER A 53 -46.80 -41.72 -43.46
CA SER A 53 -47.24 -42.47 -44.64
C SER A 53 -46.11 -42.79 -45.63
N PHE A 54 -44.95 -42.13 -45.52
CA PHE A 54 -43.84 -42.28 -46.46
C PHE A 54 -43.04 -43.58 -46.26
N ASN A 55 -42.56 -44.15 -47.38
CA ASN A 55 -41.75 -45.36 -47.41
C ASN A 55 -40.42 -45.19 -46.66
N GLY A 56 -39.95 -46.28 -46.02
CA GLY A 56 -38.65 -46.40 -45.36
C GLY A 56 -37.45 -46.09 -46.28
N MET A 57 -36.30 -45.73 -45.72
CA MET A 57 -35.03 -45.74 -46.46
C MET A 57 -34.57 -47.19 -46.63
N ALA A 58 -34.29 -47.60 -47.86
CA ALA A 58 -33.82 -48.95 -48.18
C ALA A 58 -32.36 -49.17 -47.76
N LEU A 59 -32.07 -50.32 -47.13
CA LEU A 59 -30.71 -50.85 -46.95
C LEU A 59 -30.32 -51.73 -48.15
N TRP A 60 -29.08 -52.23 -48.17
CA TRP A 60 -28.57 -53.08 -49.26
C TRP A 60 -29.45 -54.28 -49.57
N HIS A 61 -30.01 -54.94 -48.55
CA HIS A 61 -30.90 -56.09 -48.71
C HIS A 61 -32.20 -55.71 -49.41
N ASP A 62 -32.78 -54.56 -49.03
CA ASP A 62 -34.03 -54.05 -49.61
C ASP A 62 -33.85 -53.67 -51.09
N ILE A 63 -32.71 -53.03 -51.42
CA ILE A 63 -32.34 -52.69 -52.80
C ILE A 63 -32.11 -53.97 -53.62
N LYS A 64 -31.42 -54.98 -53.04
CA LYS A 64 -31.21 -56.28 -53.69
C LYS A 64 -32.55 -56.91 -54.08
N ASP A 65 -33.52 -56.92 -53.18
CA ASP A 65 -34.85 -57.48 -53.41
C ASP A 65 -35.62 -56.72 -54.49
N GLU A 66 -35.56 -55.38 -54.48
CA GLU A 66 -36.22 -54.54 -55.48
C GLU A 66 -35.65 -54.73 -56.90
N LEU A 67 -34.32 -54.75 -57.03
CA LEU A 67 -33.65 -54.99 -58.30
C LEU A 67 -33.89 -56.42 -58.81
N THR A 68 -33.94 -57.40 -57.90
CA THR A 68 -34.21 -58.80 -58.25
C THR A 68 -35.63 -59.00 -58.76
N LYS A 69 -36.64 -58.35 -58.16
CA LYS A 69 -38.03 -58.36 -58.66
C LYS A 69 -38.11 -57.90 -60.11
N SER A 70 -37.38 -56.84 -60.45
CA SER A 70 -37.30 -56.28 -61.80
C SER A 70 -36.53 -57.17 -62.80
N LEU A 71 -35.75 -58.13 -62.31
CA LEU A 71 -34.96 -59.10 -63.09
C LEU A 71 -35.53 -60.53 -62.99
N SER A 72 -36.74 -60.70 -62.46
CA SER A 72 -37.38 -62.01 -62.19
C SER A 72 -37.45 -62.97 -63.39
N HIS A 73 -37.40 -62.46 -64.62
CA HIS A 73 -37.35 -63.26 -65.85
C HIS A 73 -35.99 -63.98 -66.08
N LYS A 74 -34.93 -63.66 -65.32
CA LYS A 74 -33.59 -64.28 -65.43
C LYS A 74 -33.36 -65.50 -64.54
N GLY A 75 -34.36 -65.95 -63.78
CA GLY A 75 -34.29 -67.12 -62.90
C GLY A 75 -34.08 -66.75 -61.42
N ASP A 76 -33.75 -67.76 -60.61
CA ASP A 76 -33.50 -67.57 -59.17
C ASP A 76 -32.12 -66.89 -58.95
N LEU A 77 -32.17 -65.64 -58.48
CA LEU A 77 -31.00 -64.80 -58.21
C LEU A 77 -30.77 -64.61 -56.70
N SER A 78 -31.45 -65.39 -55.84
CA SER A 78 -31.38 -65.25 -54.37
C SER A 78 -29.94 -65.32 -53.81
N ASN A 79 -29.11 -66.21 -54.36
CA ASN A 79 -27.71 -66.43 -53.95
C ASN A 79 -26.68 -65.50 -54.63
N VAL A 80 -27.11 -64.55 -55.48
CA VAL A 80 -26.19 -63.63 -56.16
C VAL A 80 -25.93 -62.40 -55.29
N ASP A 81 -24.69 -61.91 -55.28
CA ASP A 81 -24.31 -60.71 -54.52
C ASP A 81 -25.04 -59.45 -55.04
N VAL A 82 -25.33 -58.50 -54.14
CA VAL A 82 -26.07 -57.27 -54.48
C VAL A 82 -25.36 -56.43 -55.56
N LEU A 83 -24.02 -56.40 -55.55
CA LEU A 83 -23.22 -55.65 -56.53
C LEU A 83 -23.26 -56.30 -57.92
N GLU A 84 -23.34 -57.63 -57.97
CA GLU A 84 -23.52 -58.41 -59.20
C GLU A 84 -24.93 -58.26 -59.77
N ILE A 85 -25.95 -58.21 -58.91
CA ILE A 85 -27.34 -57.90 -59.30
C ILE A 85 -27.42 -56.50 -59.90
N GLY A 86 -26.80 -55.49 -59.27
CA GLY A 86 -26.68 -54.15 -59.83
C GLY A 86 -26.01 -54.14 -61.21
N GLN A 87 -24.94 -54.94 -61.38
CA GLN A 87 -24.25 -55.06 -62.67
C GLN A 87 -25.13 -55.70 -63.75
N LEU A 88 -25.92 -56.71 -63.41
CA LEU A 88 -26.90 -57.34 -64.30
C LEU A 88 -28.02 -56.38 -64.68
N TYR A 89 -28.49 -55.58 -63.72
CA TYR A 89 -29.51 -54.55 -63.93
C TYR A 89 -29.03 -53.48 -64.92
N VAL A 90 -27.79 -52.99 -64.77
CA VAL A 90 -27.20 -52.01 -65.71
C VAL A 90 -27.03 -52.59 -67.11
N LYS A 91 -26.69 -53.88 -67.23
CA LYS A 91 -26.60 -54.55 -68.54
C LYS A 91 -27.95 -54.64 -69.24
N GLU A 92 -29.05 -54.78 -68.49
CA GLU A 92 -30.40 -54.94 -69.02
C GLU A 92 -31.09 -53.61 -69.32
N TYR A 93 -31.09 -52.69 -68.34
CA TYR A 93 -31.87 -51.45 -68.38
C TYR A 93 -31.01 -50.18 -68.48
N GLY A 94 -29.68 -50.31 -68.44
CA GLY A 94 -28.75 -49.18 -68.49
C GLY A 94 -28.49 -48.52 -67.13
N ARG A 95 -27.49 -47.64 -67.08
CA ARG A 95 -27.04 -46.99 -65.83
C ARG A 95 -28.04 -45.95 -65.30
N THR A 96 -28.68 -45.21 -66.20
CA THR A 96 -29.67 -44.19 -65.82
C THR A 96 -30.82 -44.79 -65.01
N SER A 97 -31.33 -45.96 -65.43
CA SER A 97 -32.40 -46.66 -64.72
C SER A 97 -31.97 -47.20 -63.37
N LEU A 98 -30.71 -47.64 -63.20
CA LEU A 98 -30.18 -48.01 -61.89
C LEU A 98 -30.14 -46.79 -60.95
N ASP A 99 -29.64 -45.65 -61.44
CA ASP A 99 -29.54 -44.43 -60.64
C ASP A 99 -30.94 -43.90 -60.23
N GLU A 100 -31.95 -44.06 -61.09
CA GLU A 100 -33.36 -43.78 -60.75
C GLU A 100 -33.93 -44.76 -59.73
N ALA A 101 -33.64 -46.07 -59.86
CA ALA A 101 -34.05 -47.07 -58.88
C ALA A 101 -33.46 -46.78 -57.50
N LEU A 102 -32.17 -46.41 -57.42
CA LEU A 102 -31.52 -46.03 -56.17
C LEU A 102 -32.14 -44.78 -55.53
N LYS A 103 -32.52 -43.77 -56.33
CA LYS A 103 -33.22 -42.57 -55.86
C LYS A 103 -34.62 -42.88 -55.33
N ASN A 104 -35.33 -43.80 -55.97
CA ASN A 104 -36.67 -44.20 -55.54
C ASN A 104 -36.62 -45.05 -54.25
N ALA A 105 -35.63 -45.92 -54.14
CA ALA A 105 -35.40 -46.76 -52.96
C ALA A 105 -34.95 -45.95 -51.73
N ILE A 106 -34.24 -44.84 -51.94
CA ILE A 106 -33.75 -43.94 -50.88
C ILE A 106 -34.29 -42.52 -51.14
N PRO A 107 -35.55 -42.24 -50.78
CA PRO A 107 -36.18 -40.96 -51.05
C PRO A 107 -35.72 -39.90 -50.04
N ASP A 108 -34.49 -39.37 -50.22
CA ASP A 108 -33.84 -38.40 -49.31
C ASP A 108 -34.73 -37.19 -48.95
N ASN A 109 -35.48 -36.66 -49.92
CA ASN A 109 -36.38 -35.51 -49.72
C ASN A 109 -37.59 -35.80 -48.83
N ASN A 110 -37.93 -37.07 -48.56
CA ASN A 110 -39.04 -37.45 -47.68
C ASN A 110 -38.67 -37.44 -46.19
N TYR A 111 -37.39 -37.19 -45.90
CA TYR A 111 -36.82 -37.23 -44.57
C TYR A 111 -36.14 -35.91 -44.23
N GLU A 112 -36.17 -35.57 -42.95
CA GLU A 112 -35.40 -34.49 -42.35
C GLU A 112 -34.41 -35.04 -41.31
N PRO A 113 -33.22 -34.44 -41.18
CA PRO A 113 -32.32 -34.77 -40.08
C PRO A 113 -32.98 -34.44 -38.74
N ASP A 114 -32.78 -35.30 -37.76
CA ASP A 114 -33.31 -35.14 -36.39
C ASP A 114 -32.18 -34.89 -35.37
N SER A 115 -32.53 -34.74 -34.09
CA SER A 115 -31.63 -34.44 -32.96
C SER A 115 -30.30 -35.21 -32.98
N LEU A 116 -30.31 -36.51 -33.28
CA LEU A 116 -29.11 -37.34 -33.35
C LEU A 116 -28.13 -36.90 -34.45
N HIS A 117 -28.61 -36.40 -35.58
CA HIS A 117 -27.76 -35.90 -36.66
C HIS A 117 -27.11 -34.57 -36.25
N PHE A 118 -27.87 -33.70 -35.54
CA PHE A 118 -27.31 -32.47 -34.98
C PHE A 118 -26.27 -32.77 -33.90
N ASP A 119 -26.56 -33.72 -33.02
CA ASP A 119 -25.67 -34.07 -31.92
C ASP A 119 -24.38 -34.76 -32.40
N LEU A 120 -24.46 -35.60 -33.43
CA LEU A 120 -23.28 -36.14 -34.12
C LEU A 120 -22.37 -35.01 -34.63
N LEU A 121 -22.94 -33.98 -35.27
CA LEU A 121 -22.17 -32.87 -35.85
C LEU A 121 -21.67 -31.85 -34.82
N LYS A 122 -22.25 -31.79 -33.61
CA LYS A 122 -21.72 -30.94 -32.52
C LYS A 122 -20.38 -31.46 -31.98
N LEU A 123 -20.13 -32.77 -32.06
CA LEU A 123 -18.87 -33.38 -31.64
C LEU A 123 -17.71 -32.89 -32.52
N PRO A 124 -16.48 -32.74 -32.00
CA PRO A 124 -15.33 -32.30 -32.78
C PRO A 124 -14.68 -33.49 -33.49
N TRP A 125 -15.24 -33.99 -34.59
CA TRP A 125 -14.56 -35.00 -35.40
C TRP A 125 -13.43 -34.37 -36.22
N SER A 126 -12.33 -35.11 -36.44
CA SER A 126 -11.26 -34.70 -37.35
C SER A 126 -11.77 -34.63 -38.80
N ASP A 127 -12.45 -35.69 -39.22
CA ASP A 127 -13.20 -35.81 -40.47
C ASP A 127 -14.38 -36.77 -40.28
N ILE A 128 -15.42 -36.60 -41.09
CA ILE A 128 -16.60 -37.46 -41.17
C ILE A 128 -16.60 -38.08 -42.57
N TYR A 129 -16.47 -39.39 -42.67
CA TYR A 129 -16.61 -40.14 -43.92
C TYR A 129 -17.99 -40.80 -43.99
N THR A 130 -18.58 -40.87 -45.18
CA THR A 130 -19.82 -41.62 -45.38
C THR A 130 -19.93 -42.23 -46.77
N THR A 131 -20.53 -43.40 -46.84
CA THR A 131 -20.93 -44.09 -48.08
C THR A 131 -22.40 -43.83 -48.43
N ASN A 132 -23.11 -43.02 -47.64
CA ASN A 132 -24.52 -42.76 -47.83
C ASN A 132 -24.75 -41.77 -48.97
N TYR A 133 -25.78 -42.01 -49.79
CA TYR A 133 -26.16 -41.11 -50.87
C TYR A 133 -27.03 -39.93 -50.40
N ASP A 134 -27.81 -40.13 -49.32
CA ASP A 134 -28.70 -39.13 -48.72
C ASP A 134 -27.94 -37.85 -48.31
N THR A 135 -28.64 -36.74 -48.07
CA THR A 135 -28.04 -35.45 -47.71
C THR A 135 -28.29 -35.07 -46.26
N LEU A 136 -28.57 -36.04 -45.38
CA LEU A 136 -29.02 -35.76 -44.01
C LEU A 136 -27.95 -35.07 -43.17
N LEU A 137 -26.68 -35.46 -43.29
CA LEU A 137 -25.57 -34.82 -42.56
C LEU A 137 -25.32 -33.40 -43.07
N GLU A 138 -25.42 -33.20 -44.38
CA GLU A 138 -25.23 -31.93 -45.06
C GLU A 138 -26.35 -30.94 -44.69
N ARG A 139 -27.60 -31.41 -44.66
CA ARG A 139 -28.76 -30.63 -44.21
C ARG A 139 -28.74 -30.39 -42.70
N ALA A 140 -28.18 -31.31 -41.91
CA ALA A 140 -28.00 -31.12 -40.47
C ALA A 140 -27.03 -29.98 -40.12
N LYS A 141 -26.06 -29.70 -41.01
CA LYS A 141 -25.07 -28.63 -40.83
C LYS A 141 -25.70 -27.25 -40.53
N SER A 142 -26.83 -26.91 -41.15
CA SER A 142 -27.46 -25.58 -40.93
C SER A 142 -27.98 -25.38 -39.50
N HIS A 143 -28.13 -26.46 -38.73
CA HIS A 143 -28.65 -26.46 -37.37
C HIS A 143 -27.54 -26.57 -36.30
N VAL A 144 -26.26 -26.58 -36.72
CA VAL A 144 -25.10 -26.68 -35.82
C VAL A 144 -24.18 -25.48 -36.05
N HIS A 145 -23.95 -24.69 -35.00
CA HIS A 145 -23.15 -23.46 -35.07
C HIS A 145 -21.78 -23.62 -34.41
N GLU A 146 -21.63 -24.62 -33.56
CA GLU A 146 -20.45 -24.91 -32.75
C GLU A 146 -19.27 -25.39 -33.62
N ARG A 147 -19.56 -25.97 -34.79
CA ARG A 147 -18.58 -26.55 -35.72
C ARG A 147 -18.97 -26.26 -37.17
N ASN A 148 -17.98 -26.01 -38.03
CA ASN A 148 -18.20 -25.78 -39.46
C ASN A 148 -17.53 -26.88 -40.29
N TYR A 149 -18.28 -27.93 -40.61
CA TYR A 149 -17.81 -29.02 -41.47
C TYR A 149 -17.88 -28.63 -42.94
N GLN A 150 -16.78 -28.76 -43.68
CA GLN A 150 -16.81 -28.57 -45.14
C GLN A 150 -17.22 -29.87 -45.85
N THR A 151 -18.24 -29.81 -46.71
CA THR A 151 -18.65 -30.98 -47.49
C THR A 151 -17.80 -31.16 -48.74
N ILE A 152 -17.34 -32.38 -48.99
CA ILE A 152 -16.54 -32.81 -50.13
C ILE A 152 -17.35 -33.85 -50.90
N TYR A 153 -17.80 -33.48 -52.10
CA TYR A 153 -18.63 -34.35 -52.95
C TYR A 153 -17.81 -35.05 -54.04
N ASP A 154 -16.73 -34.41 -54.51
CA ASP A 154 -15.85 -34.94 -55.55
C ASP A 154 -14.36 -34.72 -55.19
N ILE A 155 -13.47 -35.44 -55.86
CA ILE A 155 -12.01 -35.30 -55.77
C ILE A 155 -11.58 -33.85 -56.08
N SER A 156 -12.30 -33.15 -56.96
CA SER A 156 -12.01 -31.74 -57.29
C SER A 156 -12.15 -30.79 -56.11
N ASP A 157 -12.88 -31.17 -55.05
CA ASP A 157 -13.13 -30.33 -53.88
C ASP A 157 -11.99 -30.40 -52.84
N ILE A 158 -11.09 -31.39 -52.96
CA ILE A 158 -10.01 -31.65 -51.97
C ILE A 158 -8.99 -30.50 -51.87
N PRO A 159 -8.43 -29.93 -52.96
CA PRO A 159 -7.25 -29.05 -52.88
C PRO A 159 -7.41 -27.76 -52.07
N ASN A 160 -8.64 -27.33 -51.78
CA ASN A 160 -8.95 -26.14 -50.97
C ASN A 160 -9.76 -26.49 -49.71
N SER A 161 -9.80 -27.76 -49.33
CA SER A 161 -10.54 -28.21 -48.15
C SER A 161 -9.73 -28.09 -46.86
N VAL A 162 -10.36 -27.65 -45.78
CA VAL A 162 -9.74 -27.60 -44.44
C VAL A 162 -10.55 -28.48 -43.49
N GLN A 163 -9.86 -29.27 -42.66
CA GLN A 163 -10.52 -30.04 -41.59
C GLN A 163 -11.25 -29.10 -40.62
N PRO A 164 -12.45 -29.46 -40.13
CA PRO A 164 -13.09 -30.77 -40.30
C PRO A 164 -14.00 -30.86 -41.53
N ARG A 165 -14.08 -32.04 -42.17
CA ARG A 165 -14.84 -32.25 -43.42
C ARG A 165 -15.91 -33.34 -43.32
N ILE A 166 -16.95 -33.26 -44.15
CA ILE A 166 -17.89 -34.36 -44.46
C ILE A 166 -17.56 -34.85 -45.86
N ILE A 167 -17.07 -36.08 -46.00
CA ILE A 167 -16.53 -36.62 -47.24
C ILE A 167 -17.45 -37.72 -47.76
N LYS A 168 -18.01 -37.51 -48.96
CA LYS A 168 -18.94 -38.42 -49.64
C LYS A 168 -18.16 -39.36 -50.55
N LEU A 169 -17.97 -40.59 -50.11
CA LEU A 169 -17.11 -41.54 -50.82
C LEU A 169 -17.80 -42.15 -52.04
N HIS A 170 -19.10 -42.45 -51.94
CA HIS A 170 -19.83 -43.20 -52.97
C HIS A 170 -20.73 -42.32 -53.86
N GLY A 171 -20.60 -41.00 -53.79
CA GLY A 171 -21.47 -40.03 -54.46
C GLY A 171 -22.58 -39.48 -53.55
N SER A 172 -23.43 -38.60 -54.08
CA SER A 172 -24.48 -37.93 -53.30
C SER A 172 -25.66 -37.47 -54.15
N PHE A 173 -26.88 -37.55 -53.60
CA PHE A 173 -28.07 -37.00 -54.22
C PHE A 173 -28.05 -35.45 -54.22
N PRO A 174 -28.71 -34.80 -55.20
CA PRO A 174 -29.49 -35.36 -56.30
C PRO A 174 -28.67 -35.67 -57.58
N ALA A 175 -27.43 -35.17 -57.71
CA ALA A 175 -26.73 -35.17 -58.99
C ALA A 175 -25.21 -35.47 -58.94
N ASN A 176 -24.59 -35.67 -57.78
CA ASN A 176 -23.15 -35.94 -57.68
C ASN A 176 -22.87 -37.41 -57.99
N ARG A 177 -22.57 -37.67 -59.27
CA ARG A 177 -22.32 -38.97 -59.88
C ARG A 177 -20.82 -39.23 -60.05
N PRO A 178 -20.39 -40.50 -60.15
CA PRO A 178 -21.19 -41.74 -60.16
C PRO A 178 -21.62 -42.23 -58.77
N PHE A 179 -22.81 -42.83 -58.66
CA PHE A 179 -23.23 -43.57 -57.46
C PHE A 179 -22.58 -44.95 -57.45
N ILE A 180 -21.69 -45.21 -56.49
CA ILE A 180 -20.88 -46.45 -56.47
C ILE A 180 -21.72 -47.62 -55.95
N PHE A 181 -22.21 -48.46 -56.87
CA PHE A 181 -23.11 -49.57 -56.51
C PHE A 181 -22.86 -50.88 -57.27
N THR A 182 -22.36 -50.85 -58.51
CA THR A 182 -22.15 -52.08 -59.29
C THR A 182 -20.78 -52.70 -59.03
N LYS A 183 -20.62 -54.01 -59.28
CA LYS A 183 -19.32 -54.69 -59.20
C LYS A 183 -18.22 -53.97 -60.00
N SER A 184 -18.53 -53.50 -61.22
CA SER A 184 -17.59 -52.72 -62.02
C SER A 184 -17.22 -51.36 -61.40
N ASP A 185 -18.08 -50.74 -60.59
CA ASP A 185 -17.73 -49.48 -59.92
C ASP A 185 -16.74 -49.74 -58.80
N TYR A 186 -16.96 -50.76 -57.97
CA TYR A 186 -16.07 -51.17 -56.88
C TYR A 186 -14.70 -51.62 -57.42
N ASP A 187 -14.66 -52.46 -58.47
CA ASP A 187 -13.40 -52.93 -59.07
C ASP A 187 -12.53 -51.78 -59.60
N ASN A 188 -13.16 -50.74 -60.16
CA ASN A 188 -12.46 -49.57 -60.70
C ASN A 188 -12.30 -48.42 -59.69
N TYR A 189 -12.88 -48.54 -58.49
CA TYR A 189 -12.91 -47.47 -57.49
C TYR A 189 -11.50 -47.04 -57.06
N PRO A 190 -10.56 -47.95 -56.72
CA PRO A 190 -9.21 -47.55 -56.31
C PRO A 190 -8.43 -46.77 -57.37
N VAL A 191 -8.72 -47.00 -58.64
CA VAL A 191 -8.07 -46.30 -59.76
C VAL A 191 -8.72 -44.94 -60.03
N LYS A 192 -10.06 -44.88 -60.06
CA LYS A 192 -10.81 -43.65 -60.37
C LYS A 192 -10.86 -42.66 -59.20
N PHE A 193 -10.92 -43.16 -57.97
CA PHE A 193 -11.05 -42.38 -56.73
C PHE A 193 -9.85 -42.54 -55.80
N SER A 194 -8.64 -42.71 -56.37
CA SER A 194 -7.41 -42.89 -55.60
C SER A 194 -7.16 -41.80 -54.53
N PRO A 195 -7.52 -40.51 -54.74
CA PRO A 195 -7.35 -39.52 -53.68
C PRO A 195 -8.25 -39.76 -52.47
N PHE A 196 -9.49 -40.21 -52.66
CA PHE A 196 -10.37 -40.59 -51.54
C PHE A 196 -9.87 -41.84 -50.82
N VAL A 197 -9.34 -42.83 -51.56
CA VAL A 197 -8.69 -44.00 -50.96
C VAL A 197 -7.53 -43.58 -50.05
N ASN A 198 -6.65 -42.70 -50.55
CA ASN A 198 -5.51 -42.19 -49.79
C ASN A 198 -5.95 -41.43 -48.55
N MET A 199 -7.00 -40.59 -48.65
CA MET A 199 -7.52 -39.83 -47.51
C MET A 199 -8.06 -40.75 -46.41
N VAL A 200 -8.87 -41.75 -46.76
CA VAL A 200 -9.42 -42.69 -45.77
C VAL A 200 -8.30 -43.51 -45.12
N GLN A 201 -7.35 -44.02 -45.92
CA GLN A 201 -6.20 -44.74 -45.39
C GLN A 201 -5.38 -43.87 -44.44
N GLN A 202 -5.08 -42.62 -44.82
CA GLN A 202 -4.38 -41.67 -43.96
C GLN A 202 -5.15 -41.42 -42.65
N SER A 203 -6.47 -41.22 -42.71
CA SER A 203 -7.29 -41.03 -41.51
C SER A 203 -7.26 -42.27 -40.59
N ILE A 204 -7.28 -43.49 -41.14
CA ILE A 204 -7.15 -44.72 -40.34
C ILE A 204 -5.74 -44.83 -39.71
N MET A 205 -4.69 -44.36 -40.40
CA MET A 205 -3.31 -44.37 -39.88
C MET A 205 -3.04 -43.30 -38.81
N GLU A 206 -3.67 -42.13 -38.89
CA GLU A 206 -3.38 -40.97 -38.04
C GLU A 206 -4.35 -40.79 -36.87
N THR A 207 -5.57 -41.32 -36.95
CA THR A 207 -6.64 -41.06 -35.98
C THR A 207 -7.23 -42.35 -35.39
N THR A 208 -7.96 -42.22 -34.27
CA THR A 208 -8.88 -43.28 -33.85
C THR A 208 -10.11 -43.23 -34.75
N PHE A 209 -10.38 -44.34 -35.44
CA PHE A 209 -11.48 -44.41 -36.40
C PHE A 209 -12.72 -45.02 -35.74
N VAL A 210 -13.88 -44.38 -35.84
CA VAL A 210 -15.13 -44.81 -35.18
C VAL A 210 -16.20 -45.08 -36.23
N LEU A 211 -16.86 -46.22 -36.17
CA LEU A 211 -17.93 -46.63 -37.08
C LEU A 211 -19.29 -46.46 -36.37
N ILE A 212 -20.19 -45.72 -37.00
CA ILE A 212 -21.55 -45.44 -36.49
C ILE A 212 -22.57 -45.77 -37.58
N GLY A 213 -23.52 -46.66 -37.27
CA GLY A 213 -24.54 -47.12 -38.22
C GLY A 213 -23.97 -47.76 -39.51
N PHE A 214 -22.71 -48.19 -39.47
CA PHE A 214 -21.97 -48.78 -40.59
C PHE A 214 -21.65 -50.24 -40.28
N SER A 215 -22.00 -51.16 -41.20
CA SER A 215 -21.94 -52.60 -40.91
C SER A 215 -20.53 -53.19 -40.97
N GLY A 216 -19.58 -52.51 -41.62
CA GLY A 216 -18.23 -53.01 -41.84
C GLY A 216 -18.09 -54.00 -43.00
N ASP A 217 -19.15 -54.19 -43.80
CA ASP A 217 -19.18 -55.17 -44.91
C ASP A 217 -18.91 -54.57 -46.28
N ASP A 218 -18.73 -53.25 -46.35
CA ASP A 218 -18.40 -52.60 -47.60
C ASP A 218 -17.03 -53.08 -48.13
N PRO A 219 -16.96 -53.57 -49.38
CA PRO A 219 -15.71 -54.09 -49.94
C PRO A 219 -14.57 -53.06 -49.99
N ASN A 220 -14.87 -51.78 -50.25
CA ASN A 220 -13.85 -50.75 -50.28
C ASN A 220 -13.29 -50.51 -48.87
N PHE A 221 -14.15 -50.47 -47.85
CA PHE A 221 -13.72 -50.33 -46.47
C PHE A 221 -12.81 -51.48 -46.01
N SER A 222 -13.19 -52.72 -46.34
CA SER A 222 -12.35 -53.90 -46.04
C SER A 222 -10.98 -53.81 -46.72
N ASN A 223 -10.92 -53.34 -47.98
CA ASN A 223 -9.66 -53.16 -48.68
C ASN A 223 -8.78 -52.09 -48.03
N TRP A 224 -9.38 -50.97 -47.57
CA TRP A 224 -8.64 -49.91 -46.89
C TRP A 224 -8.08 -50.38 -45.54
N THR A 225 -8.88 -51.06 -44.72
CA THR A 225 -8.43 -51.55 -43.41
C THR A 225 -7.41 -52.67 -43.55
N SER A 226 -7.59 -53.62 -44.48
CA SER A 226 -6.61 -54.67 -44.78
C SER A 226 -5.29 -54.07 -45.23
N TRP A 227 -5.30 -53.10 -46.15
CA TRP A 227 -4.07 -52.43 -46.59
C TRP A 227 -3.36 -51.74 -45.42
N VAL A 228 -4.06 -51.00 -44.56
CA VAL A 228 -3.42 -50.33 -43.41
C VAL A 228 -2.89 -51.36 -42.41
N SER A 229 -3.62 -52.45 -42.16
CA SER A 229 -3.19 -53.52 -41.27
C SER A 229 -1.94 -54.24 -41.78
N GLU A 230 -1.86 -54.52 -43.09
CA GLU A 230 -0.67 -55.14 -43.71
C GLU A 230 0.57 -54.24 -43.64
N ASN A 231 0.40 -52.92 -43.72
CA ASN A 231 1.52 -51.97 -43.72
C ASN A 231 1.96 -51.53 -42.31
N LEU A 232 1.05 -51.48 -41.33
CA LEU A 232 1.35 -51.03 -39.97
C LEU A 232 1.38 -52.14 -38.90
N GLY A 233 0.82 -53.32 -39.18
CA GLY A 233 0.76 -54.45 -38.25
C GLY A 233 0.15 -54.07 -36.90
N GLU A 234 0.88 -54.35 -35.82
CA GLU A 234 0.46 -54.03 -34.44
C GLU A 234 0.37 -52.53 -34.13
N HIS A 235 0.97 -51.66 -34.97
CA HIS A 235 0.96 -50.22 -34.78
C HIS A 235 -0.28 -49.52 -35.37
N MET A 236 -1.17 -50.25 -36.04
CA MET A 236 -2.42 -49.71 -36.57
C MET A 236 -3.28 -49.13 -35.42
N PRO A 237 -3.74 -47.86 -35.50
CA PRO A 237 -4.71 -47.33 -34.57
C PRO A 237 -5.98 -48.19 -34.51
N LYS A 238 -6.58 -48.29 -33.32
CA LYS A 238 -7.81 -49.08 -33.15
C LYS A 238 -8.96 -48.42 -33.91
N VAL A 239 -9.65 -49.24 -34.70
CA VAL A 239 -10.96 -48.94 -35.30
C VAL A 239 -12.03 -49.44 -34.35
N TYR A 240 -12.95 -48.59 -33.93
CA TYR A 240 -14.05 -48.94 -33.03
C TYR A 240 -15.37 -48.96 -33.78
N MET A 241 -16.22 -49.94 -33.49
CA MET A 241 -17.62 -49.96 -33.94
C MET A 241 -18.53 -49.80 -32.74
N LEU A 242 -19.42 -48.79 -32.78
CA LEU A 242 -20.47 -48.62 -31.78
C LEU A 242 -21.71 -49.39 -32.27
N GLY A 243 -22.00 -50.53 -31.64
CA GLY A 243 -22.99 -51.50 -32.12
C GLY A 243 -24.13 -51.76 -31.15
N TYR A 244 -25.24 -52.26 -31.71
CA TYR A 244 -26.37 -52.85 -31.00
C TYR A 244 -26.77 -54.15 -31.71
N ASP A 245 -26.96 -55.21 -30.95
CA ASP A 245 -27.21 -56.59 -31.40
C ASP A 245 -26.13 -57.12 -32.36
N GLN A 246 -24.85 -56.85 -32.07
CA GLN A 246 -23.72 -57.25 -32.94
C GLN A 246 -22.72 -58.21 -32.29
N GLU A 247 -22.90 -58.60 -31.01
CA GLU A 247 -22.05 -59.56 -30.30
C GLU A 247 -21.74 -60.83 -31.15
N HIS A 248 -22.73 -61.33 -31.91
CA HIS A 248 -22.58 -62.53 -32.77
C HIS A 248 -21.53 -62.36 -33.90
N ARG A 249 -21.20 -61.13 -34.29
CA ARG A 249 -20.19 -60.81 -35.33
C ARG A 249 -18.82 -60.46 -34.75
N GLY A 250 -18.64 -60.51 -33.44
CA GLY A 250 -17.40 -60.06 -32.78
C GLY A 250 -16.14 -60.70 -33.35
N VAL A 251 -16.13 -62.02 -33.56
CA VAL A 251 -14.98 -62.76 -34.12
C VAL A 251 -14.68 -62.36 -35.57
N GLU A 252 -15.71 -62.05 -36.36
CA GLU A 252 -15.56 -61.61 -37.74
C GLU A 252 -14.98 -60.19 -37.80
N LEU A 253 -15.51 -59.27 -36.98
CA LEU A 253 -15.08 -57.89 -36.89
C LEU A 253 -13.63 -57.78 -36.37
N GLU A 254 -13.26 -58.60 -35.39
CA GLU A 254 -11.91 -58.63 -34.85
C GLU A 254 -10.88 -59.05 -35.91
N LYS A 255 -11.20 -60.03 -36.76
CA LYS A 255 -10.36 -60.41 -37.92
C LYS A 255 -10.18 -59.28 -38.93
N LYS A 256 -11.16 -58.39 -39.05
CA LYS A 256 -11.11 -57.17 -39.89
C LYS A 256 -10.41 -56.00 -39.18
N GLY A 257 -9.88 -56.19 -37.96
CA GLY A 257 -9.22 -55.15 -37.17
C GLY A 257 -10.16 -54.18 -36.45
N ILE A 258 -11.45 -54.52 -36.36
CA ILE A 258 -12.51 -53.69 -35.80
C ILE A 258 -12.82 -54.15 -34.37
N THR A 259 -12.74 -53.23 -33.41
CA THR A 259 -13.08 -53.47 -31.99
C THR A 259 -14.54 -53.07 -31.74
N LEU A 260 -15.39 -54.05 -31.45
CA LEU A 260 -16.81 -53.81 -31.15
C LEU A 260 -16.99 -53.29 -29.71
N ILE A 261 -17.74 -52.19 -29.56
CA ILE A 261 -18.32 -51.73 -28.30
C ILE A 261 -19.83 -51.94 -28.44
N ASP A 262 -20.33 -53.04 -27.87
CA ASP A 262 -21.74 -53.40 -27.95
C ASP A 262 -22.52 -52.84 -26.75
N PHE A 263 -23.63 -52.17 -27.04
CA PHE A 263 -24.52 -51.55 -26.05
C PHE A 263 -25.82 -52.35 -25.84
N THR A 264 -25.98 -53.53 -26.46
CA THR A 264 -27.20 -54.38 -26.38
C THR A 264 -27.72 -54.54 -24.95
N ARG A 265 -26.85 -54.94 -24.01
CA ARG A 265 -27.22 -55.24 -22.61
C ARG A 265 -27.78 -54.03 -21.86
N LEU A 266 -27.42 -52.83 -22.27
CA LEU A 266 -27.82 -51.57 -21.62
C LEU A 266 -29.18 -51.07 -22.11
N TYR A 267 -29.55 -51.37 -23.34
CA TYR A 267 -30.73 -50.81 -24.00
C TYR A 267 -31.73 -51.88 -24.49
N SER A 268 -31.55 -53.16 -24.13
CA SER A 268 -32.47 -54.25 -24.50
C SER A 268 -33.90 -54.08 -23.97
N SER A 269 -34.09 -53.28 -22.91
CA SER A 269 -35.40 -52.97 -22.32
C SER A 269 -36.04 -51.68 -22.84
N SER A 270 -35.37 -50.94 -23.73
CA SER A 270 -35.90 -49.71 -24.34
C SER A 270 -36.91 -50.01 -25.45
N SER A 271 -37.91 -49.14 -25.61
CA SER A 271 -38.86 -49.18 -26.73
C SER A 271 -38.27 -48.69 -28.05
N ASN A 272 -37.23 -47.85 -28.02
CA ASN A 272 -36.44 -47.44 -29.18
C ASN A 272 -34.94 -47.50 -28.85
N PRO A 273 -34.35 -48.72 -28.84
CA PRO A 273 -33.00 -48.93 -28.35
C PRO A 273 -31.93 -48.10 -29.07
N PHE A 274 -32.05 -47.92 -30.39
CA PHE A 274 -31.07 -47.17 -31.17
C PHE A 274 -31.07 -45.68 -30.85
N ASN A 275 -32.26 -45.07 -30.71
CA ASN A 275 -32.35 -43.64 -30.42
C ASN A 275 -31.83 -43.33 -29.01
N ASP A 276 -32.25 -44.10 -28.00
CA ASP A 276 -31.81 -43.94 -26.62
C ASP A 276 -30.30 -44.17 -26.48
N MET A 277 -29.77 -45.21 -27.15
CA MET A 277 -28.35 -45.53 -27.16
C MET A 277 -27.52 -44.39 -27.74
N TYR A 278 -27.81 -43.91 -28.96
CA TYR A 278 -27.03 -42.84 -29.58
C TYR A 278 -27.15 -41.52 -28.82
N THR A 279 -28.32 -41.23 -28.23
CA THR A 279 -28.52 -40.03 -27.40
C THR A 279 -27.56 -40.04 -26.20
N ASP A 280 -27.50 -41.15 -25.47
CA ASP A 280 -26.60 -41.27 -24.32
C ASP A 280 -25.12 -41.32 -24.77
N ILE A 281 -24.79 -42.02 -25.85
CA ILE A 281 -23.43 -42.05 -26.43
C ILE A 281 -22.94 -40.64 -26.77
N PHE A 282 -23.73 -39.86 -27.51
CA PHE A 282 -23.33 -38.51 -27.89
C PHE A 282 -23.27 -37.58 -26.68
N ARG A 283 -24.17 -37.70 -25.71
CA ARG A 283 -24.09 -36.95 -24.45
C ARG A 283 -22.78 -37.24 -23.70
N PHE A 284 -22.35 -38.51 -23.62
CA PHE A 284 -21.07 -38.88 -23.03
C PHE A 284 -19.88 -38.31 -23.80
N LEU A 285 -19.89 -38.43 -25.13
CA LEU A 285 -18.81 -37.93 -25.98
C LEU A 285 -18.73 -36.39 -26.00
N MET A 286 -19.83 -35.67 -25.75
CA MET A 286 -19.87 -34.20 -25.68
C MET A 286 -19.25 -33.64 -24.40
N ASN A 287 -19.22 -34.40 -23.31
CA ASN A 287 -18.66 -33.93 -22.04
C ASN A 287 -17.14 -33.73 -22.18
N GLU A 288 -16.71 -32.48 -22.36
CA GLU A 288 -15.32 -32.08 -22.21
C GLU A 288 -14.91 -32.39 -20.76
N SER A 289 -14.14 -33.47 -20.56
CA SER A 289 -13.87 -34.04 -19.23
C SER A 289 -13.04 -33.13 -18.32
N LYS A 290 -12.60 -31.96 -18.80
CA LYS A 290 -11.74 -31.02 -18.07
C LYS A 290 -12.54 -29.83 -17.56
N LYS A 291 -12.66 -29.72 -16.23
CA LYS A 291 -13.19 -28.52 -15.57
C LYS A 291 -12.33 -27.32 -15.95
N LYS A 292 -12.97 -26.25 -16.41
CA LYS A 292 -12.25 -25.03 -16.81
C LYS A 292 -11.61 -24.38 -15.59
N LYS A 293 -10.31 -24.11 -15.66
CA LYS A 293 -9.53 -23.57 -14.53
C LYS A 293 -10.12 -22.27 -13.98
N ASN A 294 -10.66 -21.38 -14.84
CA ASN A 294 -11.27 -20.10 -14.47
C ASN A 294 -12.62 -20.23 -13.72
N GLU A 295 -13.20 -21.42 -13.65
CA GLU A 295 -14.43 -21.72 -12.88
C GLU A 295 -14.10 -22.28 -11.48
N TRP A 296 -12.85 -22.21 -11.04
CA TRP A 296 -12.48 -22.54 -9.66
C TRP A 296 -13.00 -21.45 -8.70
N PRO A 297 -13.56 -21.79 -7.52
CA PRO A 297 -13.74 -23.14 -6.97
C PRO A 297 -14.88 -23.93 -7.63
N HIS A 298 -14.63 -25.21 -7.90
CA HIS A 298 -15.58 -26.07 -8.63
C HIS A 298 -16.71 -26.65 -7.75
N ARG A 299 -16.50 -26.70 -6.44
CA ARG A 299 -17.55 -27.03 -5.46
C ARG A 299 -17.84 -25.82 -4.60
N ILE A 300 -19.05 -25.77 -4.05
CA ILE A 300 -19.50 -24.68 -3.19
C ILE A 300 -18.60 -24.63 -1.94
N LEU A 301 -18.23 -23.41 -1.55
CA LEU A 301 -17.54 -23.15 -0.29
C LEU A 301 -18.58 -23.01 0.81
N ASP A 302 -18.97 -24.12 1.43
CA ASP A 302 -20.04 -24.23 2.44
C ASP A 302 -19.52 -24.59 3.85
N GLY A 303 -18.20 -24.72 4.02
CA GLY A 303 -17.58 -25.19 5.26
C GLY A 303 -17.50 -26.72 5.37
N SER A 304 -17.92 -27.47 4.35
CA SER A 304 -17.76 -28.93 4.32
C SER A 304 -16.31 -29.32 4.05
N LEU A 305 -15.75 -30.15 4.93
CA LEU A 305 -14.37 -30.65 4.82
C LEU A 305 -14.10 -31.32 3.45
N ASN A 306 -15.05 -32.11 2.96
CA ASN A 306 -14.91 -32.81 1.68
C ASN A 306 -14.88 -31.84 0.48
N ASN A 307 -15.67 -30.78 0.52
CA ASN A 307 -15.69 -29.76 -0.53
C ASN A 307 -14.41 -28.92 -0.51
N PHE A 308 -13.94 -28.57 0.69
CA PHE A 308 -12.69 -27.83 0.88
C PHE A 308 -11.48 -28.61 0.37
N ILE A 309 -11.33 -29.87 0.77
CA ILE A 309 -10.25 -30.76 0.29
C ILE A 309 -10.33 -30.93 -1.23
N TYR A 310 -11.53 -31.10 -1.79
CA TYR A 310 -11.73 -31.24 -3.23
C TYR A 310 -11.23 -30.00 -3.97
N ASN A 311 -11.67 -28.81 -3.55
CA ASN A 311 -11.28 -27.56 -4.19
C ASN A 311 -9.77 -27.28 -4.03
N ARG A 312 -9.17 -27.58 -2.88
CA ARG A 312 -7.71 -27.46 -2.67
C ARG A 312 -6.92 -28.38 -3.61
N LYS A 313 -7.33 -29.65 -3.74
CA LYS A 313 -6.68 -30.62 -4.66
C LYS A 313 -6.81 -30.24 -6.13
N ASN A 314 -7.89 -29.53 -6.49
CA ASN A 314 -8.13 -29.03 -7.85
C ASN A 314 -7.74 -27.55 -8.02
N TYR A 315 -6.98 -26.98 -7.08
CA TYR A 315 -6.53 -25.60 -7.21
C TYR A 315 -5.60 -25.47 -8.42
N PRO A 316 -5.86 -24.53 -9.36
CA PRO A 316 -5.04 -24.40 -10.56
C PRO A 316 -3.58 -24.05 -10.28
N GLY A 317 -3.28 -23.44 -9.13
CA GLY A 317 -1.92 -23.13 -8.71
C GLY A 317 -1.49 -21.68 -8.90
N TRP A 318 -2.40 -20.72 -9.08
CA TRP A 318 -2.03 -19.31 -9.15
C TRP A 318 -1.25 -18.88 -7.90
N VAL A 319 -0.19 -18.09 -8.09
CA VAL A 319 0.55 -17.46 -6.96
C VAL A 319 -0.24 -16.26 -6.44
N VAL A 320 -0.82 -15.47 -7.35
CA VAL A 320 -1.79 -14.42 -7.03
C VAL A 320 -3.13 -14.85 -7.61
N LEU A 321 -4.10 -15.13 -6.74
CA LEU A 321 -5.44 -15.53 -7.16
C LEU A 321 -6.08 -14.41 -8.02
N PRO A 322 -6.74 -14.73 -9.16
CA PRO A 322 -7.43 -13.72 -9.95
C PRO A 322 -8.40 -12.89 -9.09
N ASP A 323 -8.30 -11.57 -9.18
CA ASP A 323 -8.99 -10.67 -8.23
C ASP A 323 -10.51 -10.87 -8.23
N SER A 324 -11.09 -11.16 -9.39
CA SER A 324 -12.52 -11.46 -9.53
C SER A 324 -12.96 -12.66 -8.69
N ILE A 325 -12.14 -13.72 -8.64
CA ILE A 325 -12.42 -14.93 -7.87
C ILE A 325 -12.20 -14.65 -6.38
N ARG A 326 -11.13 -13.92 -6.03
CA ARG A 326 -10.82 -13.55 -4.65
C ARG A 326 -11.98 -12.77 -4.04
N ARG A 327 -12.39 -11.67 -4.67
CA ARG A 327 -13.41 -10.75 -4.14
C ARG A 327 -14.80 -11.37 -4.05
N SER A 328 -15.17 -12.27 -4.97
CA SER A 328 -16.47 -12.94 -4.93
C SER A 328 -16.63 -13.95 -3.77
N ASN A 329 -15.52 -14.35 -3.15
CA ASN A 329 -15.50 -15.43 -2.15
C ASN A 329 -14.83 -15.07 -0.81
N ALA A 330 -13.91 -14.11 -0.75
CA ALA A 330 -13.15 -13.79 0.46
C ALA A 330 -14.06 -13.43 1.65
N LEU A 331 -15.02 -12.51 1.46
CA LEU A 331 -15.96 -12.12 2.51
C LEU A 331 -16.89 -13.28 2.91
N LYS A 332 -17.29 -14.14 1.96
CA LYS A 332 -18.11 -15.32 2.25
C LYS A 332 -17.34 -16.32 3.12
N LEU A 333 -16.08 -16.58 2.77
CA LEU A 333 -15.19 -17.45 3.55
C LEU A 333 -14.95 -16.90 4.96
N HIS A 334 -14.73 -15.58 5.10
CA HIS A 334 -14.64 -14.93 6.39
C HIS A 334 -15.91 -15.17 7.23
N ASN A 335 -17.09 -14.89 6.68
CA ASN A 335 -18.37 -15.10 7.38
C ASN A 335 -18.61 -16.56 7.79
N LEU A 336 -18.31 -17.51 6.90
CA LEU A 336 -18.40 -18.95 7.19
C LEU A 336 -17.46 -19.35 8.31
N SER A 337 -16.21 -18.86 8.27
CA SER A 337 -15.24 -19.13 9.32
C SER A 337 -15.68 -18.51 10.65
N ASN A 338 -16.23 -17.30 10.68
CA ASN A 338 -16.75 -16.66 11.89
C ASN A 338 -17.85 -17.50 12.54
N HIS A 339 -18.77 -18.03 11.74
CA HIS A 339 -19.79 -18.94 12.24
C HIS A 339 -19.19 -20.22 12.83
N PHE A 340 -18.19 -20.82 12.19
CA PHE A 340 -17.49 -22.01 12.70
C PHE A 340 -16.76 -21.74 14.02
N PHE A 341 -15.91 -20.71 14.06
CA PHE A 341 -15.09 -20.38 15.23
C PHE A 341 -15.96 -19.88 16.41
N SER A 342 -17.03 -19.14 16.16
CA SER A 342 -17.92 -18.66 17.24
C SER A 342 -18.67 -19.79 17.95
N ASN A 343 -18.89 -20.91 17.25
CA ASN A 343 -19.55 -22.12 17.78
C ASN A 343 -18.53 -23.20 18.19
N PHE A 344 -17.24 -22.88 18.21
CA PHE A 344 -16.19 -23.84 18.53
C PHE A 344 -16.17 -24.13 20.04
N ASN A 345 -16.34 -25.40 20.41
CA ASN A 345 -16.19 -25.84 21.81
C ASN A 345 -14.74 -26.29 22.07
N GLU A 346 -14.04 -25.52 22.91
CA GLU A 346 -12.63 -25.71 23.27
C GLU A 346 -12.38 -26.97 24.14
N ASP A 347 -13.41 -27.49 24.81
CA ASP A 347 -13.32 -28.70 25.65
C ASP A 347 -13.38 -30.01 24.84
N ASN A 348 -13.75 -29.94 23.56
CA ASN A 348 -13.94 -31.11 22.70
C ASN A 348 -13.22 -30.92 21.35
N ILE A 349 -11.90 -31.05 21.37
CA ILE A 349 -11.05 -30.92 20.18
C ILE A 349 -10.86 -32.29 19.53
N SER A 350 -11.32 -32.45 18.29
CA SER A 350 -11.20 -33.67 17.49
C SER A 350 -10.29 -33.47 16.28
N GLN A 351 -9.69 -34.56 15.77
CA GLN A 351 -8.85 -34.51 14.56
C GLN A 351 -9.60 -33.93 13.35
N GLU A 352 -10.90 -34.21 13.21
CA GLU A 352 -11.72 -33.67 12.12
C GLU A 352 -11.84 -32.14 12.20
N LYS A 353 -12.03 -31.58 13.40
CA LYS A 353 -12.04 -30.13 13.61
C LYS A 353 -10.70 -29.49 13.30
N ILE A 354 -9.59 -30.12 13.71
CA ILE A 354 -8.23 -29.65 13.37
C ILE A 354 -8.01 -29.68 11.86
N ASN A 355 -8.43 -30.75 11.17
CA ASN A 355 -8.35 -30.82 9.72
C ASN A 355 -9.16 -29.70 9.05
N LEU A 356 -10.36 -29.40 9.54
CA LEU A 356 -11.17 -28.30 9.01
C LEU A 356 -10.53 -26.92 9.27
N ILE A 357 -9.93 -26.71 10.46
CA ILE A 357 -9.15 -25.50 10.76
C ILE A 357 -8.00 -25.37 9.77
N ASN A 358 -7.22 -26.44 9.53
CA ASN A 358 -6.12 -26.42 8.58
C ASN A 358 -6.57 -26.07 7.16
N GLU A 359 -7.74 -26.56 6.72
CA GLU A 359 -8.30 -26.16 5.43
C GLU A 359 -8.70 -24.67 5.44
N PHE A 360 -9.34 -24.15 6.50
CA PHE A 360 -9.59 -22.70 6.62
C PHE A 360 -8.32 -21.87 6.56
N LEU A 361 -7.26 -22.27 7.26
CA LEU A 361 -5.96 -21.59 7.25
C LEU A 361 -5.33 -21.59 5.84
N TRP A 362 -5.44 -22.70 5.11
CA TRP A 362 -5.01 -22.76 3.70
C TRP A 362 -5.80 -21.76 2.84
N TYR A 363 -7.13 -21.70 3.00
CA TYR A 363 -7.96 -20.71 2.30
C TYR A 363 -7.63 -19.27 2.69
N PHE A 364 -7.36 -18.99 3.97
CA PHE A 364 -6.94 -17.66 4.41
C PHE A 364 -5.64 -17.23 3.78
N ASN A 365 -4.68 -18.14 3.61
CA ASN A 365 -3.45 -17.86 2.89
C ASN A 365 -3.71 -17.54 1.39
N ILE A 366 -4.48 -18.39 0.70
CA ILE A 366 -4.76 -18.22 -0.75
C ILE A 366 -5.63 -16.99 -1.06
N PHE A 367 -6.62 -16.69 -0.22
CA PHE A 367 -7.49 -15.52 -0.37
C PHE A 367 -6.94 -14.27 0.29
N SER A 368 -5.85 -14.39 1.05
CA SER A 368 -5.27 -13.35 1.89
C SER A 368 -6.31 -12.75 2.84
N ILE A 369 -6.85 -13.58 3.74
CA ILE A 369 -7.82 -13.19 4.77
C ILE A 369 -7.09 -13.08 6.11
N PRO A 370 -7.14 -11.94 6.81
CA PRO A 370 -6.52 -11.78 8.14
C PRO A 370 -7.28 -12.58 9.21
N LEU A 371 -6.58 -12.96 10.28
CA LEU A 371 -7.23 -13.49 11.47
C LEU A 371 -7.82 -12.35 12.31
N ASP A 372 -9.01 -12.58 12.87
CA ASP A 372 -9.57 -11.69 13.89
C ASP A 372 -9.22 -12.19 15.29
N PHE A 373 -9.52 -11.36 16.28
CA PHE A 373 -9.25 -11.64 17.69
C PHE A 373 -9.82 -12.98 18.17
N ASN A 374 -11.05 -13.34 17.77
CA ASN A 374 -11.68 -14.57 18.24
C ASN A 374 -10.99 -15.80 17.65
N LYS A 375 -10.69 -15.77 16.34
CA LYS A 375 -9.94 -16.84 15.68
C LYS A 375 -8.56 -17.00 16.32
N HIS A 376 -7.84 -15.90 16.53
CA HIS A 376 -6.54 -15.91 17.18
C HIS A 376 -6.60 -16.59 18.55
N ARG A 377 -7.52 -16.14 19.42
CA ARG A 377 -7.71 -16.71 20.78
C ARG A 377 -7.98 -18.21 20.76
N ILE A 378 -8.85 -18.69 19.87
CA ILE A 378 -9.18 -20.12 19.76
C ILE A 378 -7.96 -20.93 19.29
N LEU A 379 -7.20 -20.41 18.33
CA LEU A 379 -5.97 -21.08 17.88
C LEU A 379 -4.93 -21.15 19.01
N GLU A 380 -4.78 -20.11 19.82
CA GLU A 380 -3.90 -20.13 20.99
C GLU A 380 -4.34 -21.15 22.05
N SER A 381 -5.63 -21.25 22.33
CA SER A 381 -6.14 -22.20 23.33
C SER A 381 -5.97 -23.65 22.88
N ILE A 382 -6.11 -23.94 21.59
CA ILE A 382 -5.76 -25.24 21.01
C ILE A 382 -4.30 -25.58 21.31
N ILE A 383 -3.36 -24.66 21.08
CA ILE A 383 -1.94 -24.92 21.40
C ILE A 383 -1.75 -25.16 22.89
N GLY A 384 -2.36 -24.37 23.78
CA GLY A 384 -2.27 -24.54 25.23
C GLY A 384 -2.75 -25.91 25.74
N ASN A 385 -3.86 -26.42 25.20
CA ASN A 385 -4.45 -27.69 25.60
C ASN A 385 -3.62 -28.92 25.15
N PHE A 386 -2.88 -28.81 24.04
CA PHE A 386 -2.04 -29.90 23.51
C PHE A 386 -0.57 -29.83 23.92
N VAL A 387 -0.07 -28.69 24.42
CA VAL A 387 1.26 -28.63 25.04
C VAL A 387 1.28 -29.32 26.41
N SER A 388 0.11 -29.46 27.05
CA SER A 388 -0.07 -30.07 28.37
C SER A 388 -0.46 -31.56 28.34
N SER A 389 -0.90 -32.07 27.19
CA SER A 389 -1.20 -33.49 26.96
C SER A 389 -0.10 -34.09 26.08
N ASN A 390 0.65 -35.09 26.57
CA ASN A 390 1.72 -35.77 25.83
C ASN A 390 1.21 -36.63 24.64
N ASP A 391 0.12 -36.23 23.97
CA ASP A 391 -0.48 -36.94 22.84
C ASP A 391 0.31 -36.64 21.56
N SER A 392 1.10 -37.63 21.13
CA SER A 392 2.10 -37.49 20.07
C SER A 392 1.56 -37.48 18.64
N ASP A 393 0.25 -37.66 18.45
CA ASP A 393 -0.31 -38.01 17.13
C ASP A 393 -0.96 -36.84 16.36
N ILE A 394 -1.24 -35.70 17.01
CA ILE A 394 -1.87 -34.53 16.36
C ILE A 394 -0.83 -33.49 15.94
N ASN A 395 -0.63 -33.32 14.63
CA ASN A 395 0.27 -32.31 14.08
C ASN A 395 -0.38 -30.91 14.08
N LEU A 396 0.14 -30.00 14.91
CA LEU A 396 -0.32 -28.61 15.04
C LEU A 396 0.62 -27.58 14.40
N ASN A 397 1.58 -28.01 13.56
CA ASN A 397 2.60 -27.13 13.01
C ASN A 397 2.02 -26.00 12.15
N GLU A 398 0.96 -26.26 11.38
CA GLU A 398 0.30 -25.22 10.56
C GLU A 398 -0.29 -24.09 11.43
N ILE A 399 -0.97 -24.44 12.53
CA ILE A 399 -1.52 -23.47 13.48
C ILE A 399 -0.39 -22.64 14.11
N LYS A 400 0.69 -23.30 14.54
CA LYS A 400 1.87 -22.63 15.14
C LYS A 400 2.54 -21.66 14.16
N LEU A 401 2.68 -22.04 12.88
CA LEU A 401 3.27 -21.18 11.85
C LEU A 401 2.40 -19.96 11.54
N VAL A 402 1.08 -20.13 11.51
CA VAL A 402 0.15 -18.99 11.37
C VAL A 402 0.23 -18.07 12.57
N LEU A 403 0.23 -18.60 13.80
CA LEU A 403 0.37 -17.79 15.02
C LEU A 403 1.73 -17.08 15.11
N LEU A 404 2.80 -17.70 14.60
CA LEU A 404 4.11 -17.04 14.45
C LEU A 404 4.02 -15.82 13.52
N ARG A 405 3.36 -15.97 12.36
CA ARG A 405 3.13 -14.86 11.42
C ARG A 405 2.28 -13.77 12.06
N GLU A 406 1.19 -14.12 12.74
CA GLU A 406 0.35 -13.13 13.45
C GLU A 406 1.16 -12.38 14.51
N ALA A 407 1.97 -13.08 15.32
CA ALA A 407 2.84 -12.45 16.30
C ALA A 407 3.85 -11.48 15.64
N ARG A 408 4.36 -11.79 14.44
CA ARG A 408 5.19 -10.86 13.66
C ARG A 408 4.40 -9.62 13.23
N LEU A 409 3.20 -9.80 12.68
CA LEU A 409 2.36 -8.69 12.20
C LEU A 409 1.90 -7.79 13.36
N ASP A 410 1.56 -8.36 14.50
CA ASP A 410 1.23 -7.64 15.74
C ASP A 410 2.45 -7.09 16.46
N PHE A 411 3.66 -7.46 16.03
CA PHE A 411 4.93 -7.11 16.66
C PHE A 411 5.03 -7.56 18.13
N ASP A 412 4.42 -8.70 18.46
CA ASP A 412 4.57 -9.36 19.75
C ASP A 412 5.83 -10.23 19.74
N GLN A 413 6.98 -9.62 20.06
CA GLN A 413 8.27 -10.33 20.10
C GLN A 413 8.28 -11.46 21.15
N GLY A 414 7.48 -11.36 22.22
CA GLY A 414 7.38 -12.40 23.23
C GLY A 414 6.75 -13.67 22.66
N LYS A 415 5.57 -13.51 22.04
CA LYS A 415 4.88 -14.63 21.36
C LYS A 415 5.64 -15.13 20.15
N PHE A 416 6.27 -14.24 19.37
CA PHE A 416 7.07 -14.63 18.22
C PHE A 416 8.20 -15.58 18.64
N ASN A 417 8.98 -15.21 19.65
CA ASN A 417 10.06 -16.05 20.17
C ASN A 417 9.53 -17.36 20.77
N GLN A 418 8.42 -17.31 21.50
CA GLN A 418 7.76 -18.51 22.03
C GLN A 418 7.41 -19.51 20.93
N TYR A 419 6.75 -19.08 19.86
CA TYR A 419 6.39 -19.98 18.75
C TYR A 419 7.61 -20.42 17.95
N PHE A 420 8.60 -19.55 17.77
CA PHE A 420 9.84 -19.88 17.09
C PHE A 420 10.58 -21.01 17.81
N ASP A 421 10.75 -20.92 19.14
CA ASP A 421 11.42 -21.94 19.94
C ASP A 421 10.68 -23.29 19.88
N ILE A 422 9.34 -23.26 20.00
CA ILE A 422 8.51 -24.46 19.87
C ILE A 422 8.68 -25.12 18.48
N LEU A 423 8.70 -24.32 17.41
CA LEU A 423 8.79 -24.81 16.03
C LEU A 423 10.19 -25.30 15.67
N LYS A 424 11.25 -24.69 16.24
CA LYS A 424 12.64 -25.07 16.02
C LYS A 424 12.93 -26.51 16.47
N ASP A 425 12.32 -26.93 17.58
CA ASP A 425 12.45 -28.29 18.12
C ASP A 425 11.42 -29.27 17.53
N SER A 426 10.48 -28.80 16.72
CA SER A 426 9.43 -29.61 16.10
C SER A 426 9.90 -30.30 14.81
N LYS A 427 9.30 -31.46 14.48
CA LYS A 427 9.55 -32.16 13.22
C LYS A 427 8.85 -31.47 12.05
N LEU A 428 9.52 -30.52 11.41
CA LEU A 428 9.02 -29.76 10.26
C LEU A 428 9.37 -30.44 8.93
N ASN A 429 8.45 -30.37 7.96
CA ASN A 429 8.71 -30.72 6.56
C ASN A 429 9.53 -29.61 5.86
N SER A 430 9.96 -29.82 4.60
CA SER A 430 10.83 -28.85 3.89
C SER A 430 10.17 -27.48 3.75
N GLU A 431 8.91 -27.43 3.34
CA GLU A 431 8.15 -26.19 3.13
C GLU A 431 7.96 -25.41 4.43
N GLN A 432 7.61 -26.10 5.52
CA GLN A 432 7.46 -25.52 6.85
C GLN A 432 8.78 -24.94 7.39
N ARG A 433 9.93 -25.57 7.10
CA ARG A 433 11.24 -25.01 7.48
C ARG A 433 11.56 -23.73 6.71
N HIS A 434 11.27 -23.70 5.41
CA HIS A 434 11.44 -22.49 4.62
C HIS A 434 10.52 -21.36 5.10
N LEU A 435 9.26 -21.68 5.45
CA LEU A 435 8.33 -20.69 6.00
C LEU A 435 8.81 -20.13 7.35
N LEU A 436 9.26 -20.99 8.27
CA LEU A 436 9.83 -20.56 9.56
C LEU A 436 11.01 -19.61 9.34
N GLN A 437 11.98 -19.99 8.49
CA GLN A 437 13.13 -19.15 8.19
C GLN A 437 12.72 -17.83 7.53
N TYR A 438 11.74 -17.86 6.62
CA TYR A 438 11.23 -16.69 5.93
C TYR A 438 10.57 -15.72 6.90
N GLU A 439 9.69 -16.18 7.80
CA GLU A 439 9.06 -15.33 8.82
C GLU A 439 10.08 -14.76 9.82
N THR A 440 11.13 -15.52 10.18
CA THR A 440 12.26 -14.99 10.98
C THR A 440 12.97 -13.85 10.28
N ILE A 441 13.28 -14.00 8.98
CA ILE A 441 13.88 -12.94 8.17
C ILE A 441 12.96 -11.72 8.07
N LEU A 442 11.65 -11.93 7.85
CA LEU A 442 10.68 -10.83 7.82
C LEU A 442 10.54 -10.12 9.18
N ASN A 443 10.66 -10.83 10.30
CA ASN A 443 10.65 -10.22 11.63
C ASN A 443 11.88 -9.31 11.83
N LEU A 444 13.07 -9.78 11.46
CA LEU A 444 14.30 -8.96 11.50
C LEU A 444 14.22 -7.74 10.56
N LEU A 445 13.64 -7.91 9.37
CA LEU A 445 13.36 -6.81 8.46
C LEU A 445 12.40 -5.80 9.07
N ALA A 446 11.34 -6.24 9.76
CA ALA A 446 10.39 -5.35 10.45
C ALA A 446 11.04 -4.56 11.60
N LEU A 447 12.17 -5.03 12.12
CA LEU A 447 13.00 -4.35 13.12
C LEU A 447 14.10 -3.46 12.51
N ASN A 448 14.21 -3.43 11.18
CA ASN A 448 15.25 -2.74 10.41
C ASN A 448 16.68 -3.27 10.67
N LYS A 449 16.82 -4.54 11.08
CA LYS A 449 18.11 -5.20 11.38
C LYS A 449 18.75 -5.78 10.11
N VAL A 450 19.18 -4.91 9.19
CA VAL A 450 19.64 -5.29 7.85
C VAL A 450 20.85 -6.23 7.88
N SER A 451 21.81 -6.02 8.80
CA SER A 451 22.99 -6.87 8.91
C SER A 451 22.64 -8.29 9.37
N GLU A 452 21.75 -8.44 10.34
CA GLU A 452 21.26 -9.75 10.80
C GLU A 452 20.46 -10.46 9.69
N VAL A 453 19.66 -9.71 8.92
CA VAL A 453 18.94 -10.25 7.74
C VAL A 453 19.91 -10.82 6.71
N LEU A 454 21.01 -10.12 6.41
CA LEU A 454 22.04 -10.62 5.48
C LEU A 454 22.66 -11.93 5.95
N ILE A 455 22.94 -12.05 7.26
CA ILE A 455 23.47 -13.29 7.85
C ILE A 455 22.46 -14.43 7.68
N GLU A 456 21.21 -14.21 8.04
CA GLU A 456 20.15 -15.23 7.92
C GLU A 456 19.87 -15.63 6.46
N LEU A 457 19.89 -14.68 5.53
CA LEU A 457 19.76 -14.97 4.10
C LEU A 457 20.93 -15.80 3.57
N ASN A 458 22.16 -15.51 3.98
CA ASN A 458 23.33 -16.30 3.58
C ASN A 458 23.29 -17.71 4.16
N ASN A 459 22.81 -17.87 5.40
CA ASN A 459 22.64 -19.16 6.07
C ASN A 459 21.48 -19.98 5.49
N TRP A 460 20.45 -19.33 4.94
CA TRP A 460 19.27 -20.01 4.40
C TRP A 460 19.60 -20.88 3.17
N GLN A 461 19.81 -22.17 3.37
CA GLN A 461 20.08 -23.14 2.31
C GLN A 461 18.78 -23.47 1.55
N VAL A 462 18.65 -22.95 0.34
CA VAL A 462 17.53 -23.23 -0.57
C VAL A 462 18.10 -24.03 -1.73
N THR A 463 17.56 -25.22 -1.98
CA THR A 463 18.08 -26.06 -3.07
C THR A 463 17.65 -25.50 -4.42
N ASP A 464 18.35 -25.86 -5.48
CA ASP A 464 17.95 -25.44 -6.85
C ASP A 464 16.53 -25.90 -7.20
N ASN A 465 16.00 -26.96 -6.56
CA ASN A 465 14.65 -27.47 -6.79
C ASN A 465 13.56 -26.61 -6.14
N ASP A 466 13.92 -25.77 -5.16
CA ASP A 466 13.00 -24.93 -4.39
C ASP A 466 12.93 -23.51 -4.97
N TYR A 467 12.64 -23.42 -6.28
CA TYR A 467 12.71 -22.16 -7.03
C TYR A 467 11.75 -21.07 -6.50
N GLU A 468 10.60 -21.43 -5.92
CA GLU A 468 9.71 -20.44 -5.29
C GLU A 468 10.35 -19.76 -4.07
N TRP A 469 11.05 -20.53 -3.24
CA TRP A 469 11.78 -19.99 -2.10
C TRP A 469 13.01 -19.19 -2.55
N ASN A 470 13.67 -19.58 -3.65
CA ASN A 470 14.72 -18.77 -4.26
C ASN A 470 14.19 -17.42 -4.76
N ILE A 471 12.96 -17.37 -5.30
CA ILE A 471 12.31 -16.12 -5.70
C ILE A 471 12.02 -15.25 -4.47
N LYS A 472 11.39 -15.80 -3.43
CA LYS A 472 11.13 -15.05 -2.17
C LYS A 472 12.43 -14.53 -1.54
N LYS A 473 13.48 -15.36 -1.52
CA LYS A 473 14.83 -14.98 -1.07
C LYS A 473 15.42 -13.82 -1.90
N ALA A 474 15.28 -13.87 -3.23
CA ALA A 474 15.74 -12.82 -4.12
C ALA A 474 14.96 -11.50 -3.92
N VAL A 475 13.65 -11.57 -3.69
CA VAL A 475 12.82 -10.41 -3.35
C VAL A 475 13.33 -9.73 -2.07
N VAL A 476 13.65 -10.51 -1.03
CA VAL A 476 14.22 -9.95 0.20
C VAL A 476 15.59 -9.30 -0.06
N TYR A 477 16.50 -9.96 -0.80
CA TYR A 477 17.79 -9.35 -1.19
C TYR A 477 17.60 -8.03 -1.94
N SER A 478 16.61 -7.96 -2.83
CA SER A 478 16.28 -6.73 -3.54
C SER A 478 15.81 -5.63 -2.59
N ASN A 479 15.03 -5.95 -1.56
CA ASN A 479 14.53 -4.97 -0.59
C ASN A 479 15.65 -4.34 0.24
N ILE A 480 16.72 -5.10 0.54
CA ILE A 480 17.92 -4.61 1.25
C ILE A 480 19.05 -4.15 0.29
N LYS A 481 18.69 -3.79 -0.96
CA LYS A 481 19.59 -3.23 -1.99
C LYS A 481 20.74 -4.15 -2.45
N GLN A 482 20.67 -5.46 -2.21
CA GLN A 482 21.60 -6.46 -2.76
C GLN A 482 21.17 -6.91 -4.16
N LEU A 483 21.15 -5.96 -5.10
CA LEU A 483 20.54 -6.12 -6.42
C LEU A 483 21.19 -7.22 -7.28
N GLN A 484 22.52 -7.32 -7.26
CA GLN A 484 23.24 -8.31 -8.09
C GLN A 484 22.96 -9.76 -7.65
N VAL A 485 22.89 -9.99 -6.33
CA VAL A 485 22.58 -11.32 -5.78
C VAL A 485 21.13 -11.70 -6.09
N ALA A 486 20.22 -10.73 -5.97
CA ALA A 486 18.82 -10.92 -6.33
C ALA A 486 18.65 -11.25 -7.82
N GLU A 487 19.30 -10.50 -8.72
CA GLU A 487 19.27 -10.74 -10.17
C GLU A 487 19.72 -12.17 -10.51
N ASN A 488 20.87 -12.60 -10.00
CA ASN A 488 21.42 -13.93 -10.27
C ASN A 488 20.47 -15.06 -9.82
N LEU A 489 19.86 -14.93 -8.62
CA LEU A 489 18.90 -15.91 -8.11
C LEU A 489 17.62 -15.98 -8.96
N LEU A 490 17.14 -14.83 -9.43
CA LEU A 490 15.98 -14.74 -10.31
C LEU A 490 16.26 -15.35 -11.68
N GLU A 491 17.43 -15.10 -12.28
CA GLU A 491 17.81 -15.68 -13.56
C GLU A 491 17.93 -17.21 -13.50
N LEU A 492 18.58 -17.74 -12.45
CA LEU A 492 18.66 -19.18 -12.21
C LEU A 492 17.27 -19.81 -12.06
N SER A 493 16.40 -19.16 -11.29
CA SER A 493 15.01 -19.60 -11.10
C SER A 493 14.23 -19.56 -12.44
N LEU A 494 14.43 -18.52 -13.25
CA LEU A 494 13.79 -18.37 -14.56
C LEU A 494 14.19 -19.47 -15.53
N LEU A 495 15.49 -19.80 -15.61
CA LEU A 495 15.98 -20.86 -16.49
C LEU A 495 15.32 -22.21 -16.16
N LYS A 496 15.17 -22.50 -14.87
CA LYS A 496 14.53 -23.72 -14.41
C LYS A 496 13.03 -23.75 -14.67
N ILE A 497 12.34 -22.67 -14.35
CA ILE A 497 10.90 -22.51 -14.64
C ILE A 497 10.65 -22.71 -16.13
N LYS A 498 11.46 -22.08 -17.01
CA LYS A 498 11.36 -22.27 -18.46
C LYS A 498 11.55 -23.72 -18.88
N LYS A 499 12.56 -24.42 -18.31
CA LYS A 499 12.77 -25.84 -18.58
C LYS A 499 11.56 -26.69 -18.17
N LEU A 500 10.95 -26.42 -17.02
CA LEU A 500 9.74 -27.14 -16.58
C LEU A 500 8.52 -26.81 -17.45
N LEU A 501 8.35 -25.55 -17.87
CA LEU A 501 7.29 -25.13 -18.79
C LEU A 501 7.42 -25.73 -20.19
N THR A 502 8.60 -26.23 -20.59
CA THR A 502 8.71 -27.03 -21.83
C THR A 502 8.09 -28.42 -21.69
N ILE A 503 7.95 -28.93 -20.47
CA ILE A 503 7.33 -30.23 -20.17
C ILE A 503 5.83 -30.06 -19.95
N ASP A 504 5.44 -29.06 -19.17
CA ASP A 504 4.04 -28.73 -18.85
C ASP A 504 3.81 -27.23 -19.09
N ASN A 505 3.41 -26.89 -20.31
CA ASN A 505 3.25 -25.51 -20.78
C ASN A 505 2.05 -24.77 -20.14
N GLU A 506 1.09 -25.51 -19.57
CA GLU A 506 -0.11 -24.98 -18.92
C GLU A 506 -0.06 -25.10 -17.40
N ASN A 507 1.13 -25.19 -16.82
CA ASN A 507 1.31 -25.19 -15.38
C ASN A 507 1.13 -23.77 -14.81
N TYR A 508 -0.04 -23.48 -14.24
CA TYR A 508 -0.37 -22.12 -13.79
C TYR A 508 0.51 -21.64 -12.66
N ARG A 509 1.00 -22.54 -11.78
CA ARG A 509 1.98 -22.19 -10.74
C ARG A 509 3.29 -21.69 -11.35
N LEU A 510 3.84 -22.44 -12.31
CA LEU A 510 5.06 -22.05 -13.00
C LEU A 510 4.89 -20.78 -13.83
N LEU A 511 3.77 -20.61 -14.52
CA LEU A 511 3.45 -19.39 -15.28
C LEU A 511 3.34 -18.17 -14.35
N SER A 512 2.70 -18.33 -13.20
CA SER A 512 2.58 -17.27 -12.19
C SER A 512 3.92 -16.90 -11.57
N LEU A 513 4.77 -17.89 -11.26
CA LEU A 513 6.14 -17.64 -10.78
C LEU A 513 7.02 -17.02 -11.86
N GLU A 514 6.89 -17.44 -13.14
CA GLU A 514 7.55 -16.80 -14.27
C GLU A 514 7.20 -15.31 -14.30
N SER A 515 5.92 -14.95 -14.17
CA SER A 515 5.51 -13.55 -14.11
C SER A 515 6.16 -12.78 -12.95
N VAL A 516 6.21 -13.34 -11.74
CA VAL A 516 6.86 -12.69 -10.58
C VAL A 516 8.33 -12.42 -10.84
N VAL A 517 9.03 -13.40 -11.42
CA VAL A 517 10.45 -13.28 -11.77
C VAL A 517 10.69 -12.20 -12.82
N LEU A 518 9.91 -12.20 -13.90
CA LEU A 518 10.07 -11.24 -14.99
C LEU A 518 9.87 -9.79 -14.51
N HIS A 519 8.83 -9.52 -13.71
CA HIS A 519 8.58 -8.17 -13.17
C HIS A 519 9.67 -7.72 -12.20
N ASN A 520 10.16 -8.61 -11.33
CA ASN A 520 11.27 -8.28 -10.43
C ASN A 520 12.58 -8.04 -11.20
N LEU A 521 12.86 -8.81 -12.26
CA LEU A 521 14.01 -8.57 -13.14
C LEU A 521 13.89 -7.21 -13.87
N GLU A 522 12.72 -6.84 -14.39
CA GLU A 522 12.53 -5.50 -15.01
C GLU A 522 12.77 -4.38 -13.99
N ARG A 523 12.33 -4.57 -12.75
CA ARG A 523 12.53 -3.61 -11.64
C ARG A 523 14.00 -3.47 -11.27
N ILE A 524 14.71 -4.58 -11.06
CA ILE A 524 16.11 -4.60 -10.60
C ILE A 524 17.07 -4.13 -11.70
N THR A 525 16.84 -4.54 -12.95
CA THR A 525 17.70 -4.20 -14.09
C THR A 525 17.33 -2.87 -14.78
N ASN A 526 16.23 -2.24 -14.35
CA ASN A 526 15.65 -1.04 -14.94
C ASN A 526 15.29 -1.16 -16.44
N LYS A 527 15.03 -2.40 -16.92
CA LYS A 527 14.66 -2.70 -18.32
C LYS A 527 13.14 -2.82 -18.49
N ARG A 528 12.42 -1.70 -18.30
CA ARG A 528 10.95 -1.68 -18.34
C ARG A 528 10.40 -2.18 -19.68
N GLY A 529 9.44 -3.11 -19.63
CA GLY A 529 8.71 -3.62 -20.79
C GLY A 529 9.46 -4.62 -21.66
N TYR A 530 10.68 -5.02 -21.26
CA TYR A 530 11.51 -5.99 -21.98
C TYR A 530 10.80 -7.34 -22.18
N TYR A 531 10.00 -7.78 -21.21
CA TYR A 531 9.27 -9.05 -21.27
C TYR A 531 7.78 -8.90 -21.62
N SER A 532 7.35 -7.72 -22.08
CA SER A 532 5.94 -7.41 -22.35
C SER A 532 5.22 -8.38 -23.29
N LYS A 533 5.90 -8.96 -24.28
CA LYS A 533 5.32 -9.99 -25.15
C LYS A 533 4.98 -11.26 -24.36
N ARG A 534 5.94 -11.78 -23.59
CA ARG A 534 5.76 -12.99 -22.78
C ARG A 534 4.72 -12.78 -21.68
N LEU A 535 4.73 -11.63 -21.04
CA LEU A 535 3.74 -11.28 -20.00
C LEU A 535 2.30 -11.21 -20.55
N ARG A 536 2.10 -10.81 -21.82
CA ARG A 536 0.79 -10.85 -22.48
C ARG A 536 0.30 -12.28 -22.71
N GLU A 537 1.18 -13.19 -23.10
CA GLU A 537 0.87 -14.63 -23.24
C GLU A 537 0.51 -15.26 -21.89
N ILE A 538 1.27 -14.95 -20.84
CA ILE A 538 0.98 -15.43 -19.48
C ILE A 538 -0.38 -14.89 -18.99
N ASN A 539 -0.72 -13.65 -19.35
CA ASN A 539 -1.95 -13.00 -18.95
C ASN A 539 -3.22 -13.65 -19.52
N SER A 540 -3.16 -14.39 -20.65
CA SER A 540 -4.33 -15.09 -21.18
C SER A 540 -4.84 -16.20 -20.25
N HIS A 541 -4.01 -16.65 -19.31
CA HIS A 541 -4.33 -17.67 -18.31
C HIS A 541 -4.63 -17.07 -16.92
N SER A 542 -4.73 -15.74 -16.82
CA SER A 542 -4.77 -15.00 -15.55
C SER A 542 -3.58 -15.30 -14.62
N CYS A 543 -2.43 -15.66 -15.20
CA CYS A 543 -1.21 -15.98 -14.45
C CYS A 543 -0.25 -14.80 -14.32
N ASN A 544 -0.57 -13.62 -14.87
CA ASN A 544 0.28 -12.44 -14.70
C ASN A 544 0.06 -11.85 -13.30
N SER A 545 0.89 -12.30 -12.36
CA SER A 545 0.78 -11.98 -10.93
C SER A 545 0.75 -10.48 -10.63
N ASN A 546 1.52 -9.67 -11.37
CA ASN A 546 1.50 -8.21 -11.18
C ASN A 546 0.21 -7.58 -11.69
N SER A 547 -0.36 -8.07 -12.79
CA SER A 547 -1.63 -7.57 -13.31
C SER A 547 -2.81 -7.89 -12.39
N GLU A 548 -2.83 -9.09 -11.78
CA GLU A 548 -3.87 -9.43 -10.79
C GLU A 548 -3.66 -8.68 -9.46
N LEU A 549 -2.41 -8.44 -9.03
CA LEU A 549 -2.13 -7.59 -7.87
C LEU A 549 -2.50 -6.12 -8.13
N GLU A 550 -2.28 -5.61 -9.34
CA GLU A 550 -2.69 -4.25 -9.72
C GLU A 550 -4.22 -4.09 -9.65
N ARG A 551 -4.99 -5.11 -10.08
CA ARG A 551 -6.45 -5.12 -9.90
C ARG A 551 -6.85 -5.10 -8.43
N THR A 552 -6.16 -5.87 -7.59
CA THR A 552 -6.35 -5.85 -6.13
C THR A 552 -6.06 -4.45 -5.57
N TRP A 553 -4.96 -3.79 -5.98
CA TRP A 553 -4.69 -2.40 -5.60
C TRP A 553 -5.78 -1.43 -6.02
N LEU A 554 -6.34 -1.60 -7.22
CA LEU A 554 -7.43 -0.76 -7.72
C LEU A 554 -8.75 -0.97 -6.96
N SER A 555 -8.94 -2.12 -6.31
CA SER A 555 -10.13 -2.41 -5.51
C SER A 555 -10.09 -1.80 -4.10
N VAL A 556 -8.90 -1.44 -3.60
CA VAL A 556 -8.72 -0.78 -2.30
C VAL A 556 -9.43 0.58 -2.27
N LYS A 557 -10.35 0.75 -1.31
CA LYS A 557 -11.13 1.97 -1.09
C LYS A 557 -11.09 2.37 0.39
N ASP A 558 -11.36 3.65 0.67
CA ASP A 558 -11.44 4.14 2.04
C ASP A 558 -12.52 3.39 2.83
N TYR A 559 -12.12 2.81 3.95
CA TYR A 559 -13.05 2.22 4.90
C TYR A 559 -13.50 3.29 5.90
N ASN A 560 -14.81 3.44 6.03
CA ASN A 560 -15.42 4.31 7.03
C ASN A 560 -15.86 3.45 8.21
N TYR A 561 -15.13 3.52 9.32
CA TYR A 561 -15.55 2.86 10.56
C TYR A 561 -16.83 3.53 11.08
N ASP A 562 -17.96 2.84 10.96
CA ASP A 562 -19.28 3.36 11.33
C ASP A 562 -19.94 2.59 12.48
N LEU A 563 -19.22 1.64 13.08
CA LEU A 563 -19.64 0.89 14.26
C LEU A 563 -19.46 1.70 15.55
N GLY A 564 -20.25 1.36 16.57
CA GLY A 564 -20.27 2.06 17.85
C GLY A 564 -21.34 3.15 17.93
N ASN A 565 -21.20 4.02 18.92
CA ASN A 565 -22.15 5.11 19.18
C ASN A 565 -21.70 6.37 18.44
N LYS A 566 -22.59 6.95 17.64
CA LYS A 566 -22.38 8.23 16.98
C LYS A 566 -23.39 9.24 17.50
N GLU A 567 -22.90 10.30 18.13
CA GLU A 567 -23.71 11.46 18.47
C GLU A 567 -23.67 12.48 17.34
N THR A 568 -24.84 12.96 16.94
CA THR A 568 -24.98 14.09 16.02
C THR A 568 -25.87 15.13 16.66
N PHE A 569 -25.49 16.39 16.55
CA PHE A 569 -26.35 17.50 16.97
C PHE A 569 -27.56 17.55 16.04
N GLY A 570 -28.75 17.61 16.62
CA GLY A 570 -29.97 17.82 15.86
C GLY A 570 -30.05 19.25 15.36
N PHE A 571 -30.95 19.49 14.40
CA PHE A 571 -31.20 20.83 13.85
C PHE A 571 -31.62 21.82 14.94
N ASP A 572 -32.43 21.36 15.91
CA ASP A 572 -32.87 22.19 17.02
C ASP A 572 -31.79 22.29 18.12
N PRO A 573 -31.49 23.48 18.65
CA PRO A 573 -30.52 23.65 19.74
C PRO A 573 -30.83 22.73 20.93
N ARG A 574 -29.79 22.14 21.53
CA ARG A 574 -29.86 21.18 22.65
C ARG A 574 -30.47 19.81 22.32
N THR A 575 -30.77 19.52 21.07
CA THR A 575 -31.14 18.16 20.66
C THR A 575 -29.90 17.37 20.24
N ARG A 576 -29.77 16.16 20.76
CA ARG A 576 -28.74 15.20 20.35
C ARG A 576 -29.41 13.94 19.83
N LYS A 577 -28.94 13.45 18.69
CA LYS A 577 -29.32 12.14 18.15
C LYS A 577 -28.13 11.20 18.34
N SER A 578 -28.29 10.23 19.24
CA SER A 578 -27.36 9.11 19.38
C SER A 578 -27.84 7.95 18.51
N SER A 579 -26.96 7.40 17.70
CA SER A 579 -27.19 6.18 16.93
C SER A 579 -26.10 5.17 17.22
N SER A 580 -26.48 3.96 17.62
CA SER A 580 -25.57 2.84 17.85
C SER A 580 -25.62 1.86 16.69
N LYS A 581 -24.46 1.52 16.12
CA LYS A 581 -24.32 0.47 15.10
C LYS A 581 -23.47 -0.67 15.65
N PHE A 582 -24.00 -1.89 15.60
CA PHE A 582 -23.30 -3.11 15.99
C PHE A 582 -23.15 -4.01 14.76
N GLY A 583 -22.02 -4.68 14.62
CA GLY A 583 -21.74 -5.53 13.46
C GLY A 583 -20.29 -6.01 13.43
N ASP A 584 -19.99 -6.82 12.41
CA ASP A 584 -18.61 -7.21 12.08
C ASP A 584 -17.91 -6.04 11.37
N PHE A 585 -16.74 -5.65 11.86
CA PHE A 585 -15.95 -4.58 11.26
C PHE A 585 -15.23 -5.04 9.99
N MET A 586 -15.05 -6.35 9.78
CA MET A 586 -14.36 -6.91 8.62
C MET A 586 -15.20 -6.74 7.34
N SER A 587 -14.86 -5.71 6.58
CA SER A 587 -15.47 -5.35 5.30
C SER A 587 -14.62 -5.79 4.11
N GLN A 588 -15.18 -5.72 2.91
CA GLN A 588 -14.43 -6.02 1.68
C GLN A 588 -13.23 -5.07 1.52
N GLU A 589 -13.36 -3.81 1.93
CA GLU A 589 -12.32 -2.79 1.89
C GLU A 589 -11.10 -3.18 2.74
N ILE A 590 -11.34 -3.73 3.92
CA ILE A 590 -10.30 -4.24 4.80
C ILE A 590 -9.61 -5.47 4.19
N LEU A 591 -10.40 -6.44 3.70
CA LEU A 591 -9.86 -7.65 3.07
C LEU A 591 -9.01 -7.34 1.85
N ASP A 592 -9.45 -6.40 1.01
CA ASP A 592 -8.71 -5.94 -0.18
C ASP A 592 -7.42 -5.22 0.23
N SER A 593 -7.46 -4.40 1.28
CA SER A 593 -6.29 -3.69 1.82
C SER A 593 -5.24 -4.66 2.37
N TYR A 594 -5.67 -5.68 3.13
CA TYR A 594 -4.78 -6.69 3.69
C TYR A 594 -4.13 -7.53 2.57
N ALA A 595 -4.95 -8.00 1.62
CA ALA A 595 -4.46 -8.77 0.48
C ALA A 595 -3.41 -8.00 -0.33
N ALA A 596 -3.66 -6.73 -0.63
CA ALA A 596 -2.72 -5.89 -1.37
C ALA A 596 -1.37 -5.75 -0.64
N LEU A 597 -1.38 -5.50 0.67
CA LEU A 597 -0.17 -5.30 1.48
C LEU A 597 0.63 -6.60 1.65
N ILE A 598 -0.04 -7.71 1.94
CA ILE A 598 0.60 -9.01 2.12
C ILE A 598 1.21 -9.52 0.82
N LEU A 599 0.47 -9.48 -0.29
CA LEU A 599 0.99 -9.92 -1.59
C LEU A 599 2.15 -9.03 -2.07
N GLN A 600 2.12 -7.73 -1.75
CA GLN A 600 3.23 -6.82 -2.03
C GLN A 600 4.48 -7.16 -1.20
N GLU A 601 4.33 -7.44 0.10
CA GLU A 601 5.42 -7.89 0.96
C GLU A 601 6.05 -9.18 0.45
N GLU A 602 5.24 -10.17 0.08
CA GLU A 602 5.72 -11.50 -0.31
C GLU A 602 6.37 -11.55 -1.70
N LEU A 603 5.86 -10.76 -2.67
CA LEU A 603 6.26 -10.89 -4.08
C LEU A 603 7.15 -9.74 -4.56
N GLY A 604 7.26 -8.65 -3.80
CA GLY A 604 8.04 -7.47 -4.18
C GLY A 604 7.55 -6.80 -5.47
N LEU A 605 6.28 -6.97 -5.81
CA LEU A 605 5.67 -6.46 -7.05
C LEU A 605 5.27 -4.98 -6.93
N TYR A 606 4.83 -4.41 -8.05
CA TYR A 606 4.45 -3.00 -8.14
C TYR A 606 3.24 -2.69 -7.24
N TYR A 607 3.21 -1.47 -6.69
CA TYR A 607 2.10 -0.95 -5.90
C TYR A 607 1.69 0.45 -6.33
N ILE A 608 0.44 0.80 -6.06
CA ILE A 608 -0.12 2.13 -6.36
C ILE A 608 -0.05 2.98 -5.09
N ARG A 609 0.83 3.98 -5.05
CA ARG A 609 1.09 4.80 -3.84
C ARG A 609 -0.18 5.36 -3.16
N LYS A 610 -1.09 5.98 -3.92
CA LYS A 610 -2.35 6.50 -3.34
C LYS A 610 -3.22 5.42 -2.69
N ARG A 611 -3.21 4.20 -3.25
CA ARG A 611 -3.97 3.06 -2.72
C ARG A 611 -3.25 2.44 -1.53
N PHE A 612 -1.93 2.49 -1.50
CA PHE A 612 -1.10 2.09 -0.37
C PHE A 612 -1.42 2.92 0.87
N GLU A 613 -1.48 4.25 0.77
CA GLU A 613 -1.87 5.15 1.88
C GLU A 613 -3.25 4.79 2.46
N ILE A 614 -4.22 4.52 1.59
CA ILE A 614 -5.57 4.07 1.99
C ILE A 614 -5.52 2.69 2.67
N ALA A 615 -4.79 1.73 2.08
CA ALA A 615 -4.65 0.39 2.64
C ALA A 615 -4.05 0.42 4.05
N HIS A 616 -3.04 1.26 4.27
CA HIS A 616 -2.45 1.46 5.60
C HIS A 616 -3.45 1.96 6.62
N LYS A 617 -4.22 2.98 6.26
CA LYS A 617 -5.27 3.54 7.13
C LYS A 617 -6.35 2.52 7.45
N ASN A 618 -6.75 1.70 6.49
CA ASN A 618 -7.75 0.65 6.72
C ASN A 618 -7.22 -0.45 7.66
N ILE A 619 -5.97 -0.88 7.43
CA ILE A 619 -5.36 -1.99 8.20
C ILE A 619 -4.93 -1.56 9.59
N SER A 620 -4.71 -0.27 9.87
CA SER A 620 -4.37 0.19 11.22
C SER A 620 -5.45 -0.11 12.27
N ILE A 621 -6.68 -0.42 11.84
CA ILE A 621 -7.79 -0.82 12.72
C ILE A 621 -7.54 -2.20 13.35
N ILE A 622 -6.84 -3.10 12.64
CA ILE A 622 -6.67 -4.50 13.03
C ILE A 622 -5.22 -4.80 13.36
N LEU A 623 -4.30 -4.35 12.50
CA LEU A 623 -2.85 -4.54 12.63
C LEU A 623 -2.16 -3.17 12.67
N PRO A 624 -2.35 -2.38 13.75
CA PRO A 624 -1.78 -1.04 13.88
C PRO A 624 -0.25 -1.03 13.80
N ASN A 625 0.40 -2.07 14.35
CA ASN A 625 1.85 -2.19 14.39
C ASN A 625 2.43 -2.51 13.02
N PHE A 626 1.89 -3.51 12.30
CA PHE A 626 2.25 -3.78 10.92
C PHE A 626 2.05 -2.55 10.01
N SER A 627 0.91 -1.86 10.15
CA SER A 627 0.62 -0.67 9.36
C SER A 627 1.63 0.45 9.63
N LEU A 628 2.00 0.68 10.89
CA LEU A 628 3.03 1.64 11.26
C LEU A 628 4.38 1.30 10.61
N THR A 629 4.87 0.06 10.77
CA THR A 629 6.17 -0.36 10.21
C THR A 629 6.24 -0.17 8.70
N LYS A 630 5.19 -0.59 7.99
CA LYS A 630 5.10 -0.40 6.54
C LYS A 630 4.99 1.09 6.15
N GLY A 631 4.21 1.87 6.89
CA GLY A 631 4.16 3.33 6.71
C GLY A 631 5.55 3.96 6.78
N LEU A 632 6.37 3.55 7.76
CA LEU A 632 7.74 4.07 7.93
C LEU A 632 8.69 3.68 6.80
N TYR A 633 8.57 2.47 6.25
CA TYR A 633 9.49 1.98 5.20
C TYR A 633 9.25 2.60 3.84
N TYR A 634 8.04 3.08 3.58
CA TYR A 634 7.66 3.68 2.30
C TYR A 634 7.37 5.18 2.38
N ALA A 635 7.45 5.78 3.58
CA ALA A 635 7.29 7.22 3.78
C ALA A 635 8.45 8.00 3.16
N ASN A 636 8.13 9.10 2.48
CA ASN A 636 9.09 10.15 2.19
C ASN A 636 9.06 11.25 3.27
N ASN A 637 9.92 12.26 3.16
CA ASN A 637 9.99 13.39 4.09
C ASN A 637 8.65 14.10 4.32
N LYS A 638 7.79 14.20 3.29
CA LYS A 638 6.46 14.83 3.45
C LYS A 638 5.53 13.93 4.25
N ASP A 639 5.51 12.63 3.91
CA ASP A 639 4.68 11.65 4.59
C ASP A 639 5.03 11.55 6.08
N ILE A 640 6.31 11.67 6.46
CA ILE A 640 6.75 11.69 7.86
C ILE A 640 6.08 12.83 8.64
N GLY A 641 5.97 14.01 8.04
CA GLY A 641 5.31 15.16 8.65
C GLY A 641 3.81 14.93 8.88
N ASP A 642 3.15 14.26 7.93
CA ASP A 642 1.72 13.94 7.98
C ASP A 642 1.41 12.76 8.93
N ILE A 643 2.34 11.80 9.07
CA ILE A 643 2.21 10.66 9.99
C ILE A 643 2.48 11.09 11.43
N PHE A 644 3.61 11.76 11.68
CA PHE A 644 4.07 12.13 13.02
C PHE A 644 3.62 13.54 13.40
N THR A 645 2.29 13.71 13.46
CA THR A 645 1.67 14.89 14.04
C THR A 645 1.85 14.90 15.56
N ARG A 646 1.73 16.08 16.19
CA ARG A 646 1.84 16.23 17.65
C ARG A 646 0.90 15.28 18.40
N GLN A 647 -0.34 15.25 17.94
CA GLN A 647 -1.41 14.39 18.45
C GLN A 647 -1.04 12.91 18.32
N PHE A 648 -0.63 12.46 17.13
CA PHE A 648 -0.22 11.08 16.93
C PHE A 648 0.89 10.65 17.90
N VAL A 649 1.94 11.47 18.03
CA VAL A 649 3.09 11.16 18.92
C VAL A 649 2.68 11.14 20.40
N TYR A 650 1.78 12.04 20.81
CA TYR A 650 1.28 12.08 22.19
C TYR A 650 0.50 10.82 22.56
N TYR A 651 -0.27 10.23 21.61
CA TYR A 651 -1.07 9.03 21.85
C TYR A 651 -0.37 7.71 21.49
N LEU A 652 0.91 7.74 21.07
CA LEU A 652 1.68 6.52 20.82
C LEU A 652 1.70 5.63 22.07
N LYS A 653 1.34 4.35 21.88
CA LYS A 653 1.35 3.32 22.93
C LYS A 653 2.74 2.69 23.07
N SER A 654 3.00 2.03 24.20
CA SER A 654 4.28 1.37 24.50
C SER A 654 4.77 0.40 23.40
N PRO A 655 3.93 -0.48 22.81
CA PRO A 655 4.38 -1.36 21.72
C PRO A 655 4.83 -0.58 20.48
N GLN A 656 4.11 0.47 20.09
CA GLN A 656 4.45 1.31 18.94
C GLN A 656 5.75 2.09 19.17
N LEU A 657 5.97 2.59 20.40
CA LEU A 657 7.22 3.24 20.77
C LEU A 657 8.41 2.28 20.67
N LYS A 658 8.25 1.00 21.07
CA LYS A 658 9.31 -0.01 20.91
C LYS A 658 9.63 -0.30 19.45
N ILE A 659 8.64 -0.32 18.56
CA ILE A 659 8.84 -0.45 17.10
C ILE A 659 9.70 0.70 16.60
N ILE A 660 9.26 1.93 16.89
CA ILE A 660 9.94 3.15 16.46
C ILE A 660 11.35 3.20 17.04
N GLU A 661 11.53 2.85 18.32
CA GLU A 661 12.83 2.75 18.98
C GLU A 661 13.77 1.82 18.21
N SER A 662 13.34 0.58 17.93
CA SER A 662 14.15 -0.39 17.20
C SER A 662 14.51 0.10 15.80
N ILE A 663 13.53 0.65 15.07
CA ILE A 663 13.77 1.18 13.72
C ILE A 663 14.78 2.32 13.76
N LEU A 664 14.64 3.26 14.70
CA LEU A 664 15.55 4.40 14.85
C LEU A 664 16.96 3.94 15.19
N ILE A 665 17.13 3.11 16.23
CA ILE A 665 18.45 2.61 16.64
C ILE A 665 19.15 1.93 15.47
N ASN A 666 18.48 1.00 14.80
CA ASN A 666 19.09 0.28 13.68
C ASN A 666 19.31 1.18 12.45
N SER A 667 18.47 2.20 12.22
CA SER A 667 18.70 3.16 11.14
C SER A 667 19.97 3.97 11.32
N LEU A 668 20.35 4.27 12.56
CA LEU A 668 21.53 5.06 12.87
C LEU A 668 22.82 4.23 12.92
N ILE A 669 22.72 2.91 13.18
CA ILE A 669 23.87 2.00 13.28
C ILE A 669 24.19 1.29 11.96
N GLU A 670 23.16 0.88 11.21
CA GLU A 670 23.34 0.07 10.00
C GLU A 670 23.98 0.89 8.86
N SER A 671 24.84 0.25 8.07
CA SER A 671 25.51 0.91 6.93
C SER A 671 24.57 1.23 5.77
N SER A 672 23.52 0.41 5.58
CA SER A 672 22.50 0.58 4.54
C SER A 672 21.12 0.20 5.07
N PRO A 673 20.52 1.03 5.94
CA PRO A 673 19.22 0.76 6.54
C PRO A 673 18.08 0.84 5.51
N LEU A 674 16.93 0.21 5.82
CA LEU A 674 15.71 0.34 5.03
C LEU A 674 15.14 1.76 5.15
N VAL A 675 15.08 2.28 6.39
CA VAL A 675 14.73 3.67 6.66
C VAL A 675 16.01 4.51 6.57
N PRO A 676 16.12 5.46 5.62
CA PRO A 676 17.32 6.29 5.50
C PRO A 676 17.59 7.10 6.76
N VAL A 677 18.87 7.33 7.07
CA VAL A 677 19.31 8.09 8.26
C VAL A 677 18.61 9.45 8.37
N GLU A 678 18.46 10.17 7.25
CA GLU A 678 17.75 11.46 7.21
C GLU A 678 16.28 11.35 7.69
N HIS A 679 15.59 10.30 7.27
CA HIS A 679 14.20 10.04 7.65
C HIS A 679 14.14 9.64 9.13
N ALA A 680 15.09 8.82 9.59
CA ALA A 680 15.20 8.44 11.00
C ALA A 680 15.46 9.66 11.91
N ILE A 681 16.31 10.61 11.50
CA ILE A 681 16.56 11.84 12.25
C ILE A 681 15.29 12.69 12.34
N GLU A 682 14.54 12.88 11.24
CA GLU A 682 13.29 13.65 11.29
C GLU A 682 12.26 12.96 12.19
N ILE A 683 12.11 11.63 12.09
CA ILE A 683 11.21 10.85 12.96
C ILE A 683 11.63 11.03 14.42
N LEU A 684 12.91 10.80 14.74
CA LEU A 684 13.45 10.95 16.10
C LEU A 684 13.15 12.34 16.65
N SER A 685 13.40 13.40 15.87
CA SER A 685 13.16 14.78 16.30
C SER A 685 11.71 15.04 16.74
N ARG A 686 10.74 14.29 16.18
CA ARG A 686 9.31 14.40 16.51
C ARG A 686 8.91 13.52 17.68
N VAL A 687 9.41 12.29 17.72
CA VAL A 687 9.03 11.30 18.74
C VAL A 687 9.85 11.37 20.02
N TYR A 688 10.96 12.11 20.02
CA TYR A 688 11.93 12.16 21.12
C TYR A 688 11.27 12.34 22.50
N PHE A 689 10.32 13.28 22.60
CA PHE A 689 9.66 13.60 23.87
C PHE A 689 8.75 12.49 24.41
N ALA A 690 8.36 11.52 23.57
CA ALA A 690 7.54 10.38 23.97
C ALA A 690 8.35 9.24 24.59
N PHE A 691 9.68 9.25 24.45
CA PHE A 691 10.57 8.26 25.05
C PHE A 691 10.84 8.54 26.53
N SER A 692 11.18 7.48 27.27
CA SER A 692 11.66 7.59 28.66
C SER A 692 13.02 8.29 28.72
N SER A 693 13.37 8.83 29.88
CA SER A 693 14.65 9.52 30.10
C SER A 693 15.87 8.64 29.79
N GLU A 694 15.81 7.34 30.06
CA GLU A 694 16.88 6.39 29.74
C GLU A 694 17.11 6.30 28.23
N LYS A 695 16.02 6.19 27.45
CA LYS A 695 16.09 6.10 25.98
C LYS A 695 16.47 7.43 25.34
N GLN A 696 16.04 8.54 25.93
CA GLN A 696 16.47 9.88 25.53
C GLN A 696 17.98 10.07 25.65
N ILE A 697 18.61 9.58 26.73
CA ILE A 697 20.07 9.61 26.92
C ILE A 697 20.77 8.75 25.86
N LEU A 698 20.26 7.55 25.58
CA LEU A 698 20.80 6.68 24.52
C LEU A 698 20.79 7.40 23.16
N PHE A 699 19.66 8.01 22.78
CA PHE A 699 19.57 8.76 21.53
C PHE A 699 20.48 9.99 21.50
N ASP A 700 20.64 10.70 22.62
CA ASP A 700 21.58 11.82 22.71
C ASP A 700 23.01 11.35 22.37
N GLU A 701 23.46 10.23 22.95
CA GLU A 701 24.79 9.65 22.70
C GLU A 701 24.98 9.24 21.23
N MET A 702 23.98 8.60 20.63
CA MET A 702 24.03 8.25 19.20
C MET A 702 24.07 9.49 18.29
N ILE A 703 23.33 10.54 18.63
CA ILE A 703 23.34 11.80 17.87
C ILE A 703 24.70 12.50 18.01
N PHE A 704 25.32 12.46 19.19
CA PHE A 704 26.66 13.00 19.38
C PHE A 704 27.68 12.31 18.47
N GLU A 705 27.68 10.99 18.43
CA GLU A 705 28.56 10.20 17.55
C GLU A 705 28.33 10.54 16.06
N LEU A 706 27.08 10.74 15.64
CA LEU A 706 26.76 11.11 14.26
C LEU A 706 27.25 12.51 13.88
N ILE A 707 27.18 13.48 14.80
CA ILE A 707 27.65 14.85 14.57
C ILE A 707 29.19 14.89 14.62
N GLU A 708 29.80 14.17 15.56
CA GLU A 708 31.26 14.07 15.68
C GLU A 708 31.91 13.55 14.39
N ASN A 709 31.30 12.55 13.76
CA ASN A 709 31.82 11.94 12.55
C ASN A 709 31.55 12.74 11.26
N LYS A 710 30.86 13.88 11.32
CA LYS A 710 30.44 14.65 10.15
C LYS A 710 30.98 16.08 10.15
N LYS A 711 31.56 16.48 9.02
CA LYS A 711 32.16 17.82 8.84
C LYS A 711 31.47 18.70 7.81
N ILE A 712 30.74 18.11 6.86
CA ILE A 712 30.08 18.81 5.76
C ILE A 712 28.62 18.38 5.72
N TYR A 713 27.72 19.35 5.64
CA TYR A 713 26.27 19.16 5.62
C TYR A 713 25.69 19.78 4.36
N SER A 714 24.78 19.10 3.67
CA SER A 714 23.94 19.73 2.65
C SER A 714 22.92 20.68 3.28
N ILE A 715 22.35 21.60 2.49
CA ILE A 715 21.36 22.59 2.98
C ILE A 715 20.16 21.91 3.67
N SER A 716 19.66 20.81 3.10
CA SER A 716 18.57 20.03 3.71
C SER A 716 18.95 19.36 5.02
N GLU A 717 20.22 18.93 5.15
CA GLU A 717 20.72 18.35 6.39
C GLU A 717 20.93 19.41 7.46
N VAL A 718 21.39 20.62 7.11
CA VAL A 718 21.49 21.73 8.07
C VAL A 718 20.12 21.98 8.70
N GLU A 719 19.06 22.14 7.90
CA GLU A 719 17.70 22.34 8.40
C GLU A 719 17.22 21.17 9.28
N LEU A 720 17.48 19.94 8.85
CA LEU A 720 17.11 18.71 9.56
C LEU A 720 17.77 18.62 10.95
N TYR A 721 19.09 18.81 11.02
CA TYR A 721 19.83 18.76 12.28
C TYR A 721 19.53 19.97 13.17
N SER A 722 19.30 21.15 12.60
CA SER A 722 18.81 22.32 13.35
C SER A 722 17.48 22.02 14.04
N ASN A 723 16.51 21.46 13.31
CA ASN A 723 15.21 21.06 13.86
C ASN A 723 15.36 19.96 14.94
N LEU A 724 16.23 18.97 14.71
CA LEU A 724 16.54 17.95 15.70
C LEU A 724 17.04 18.57 17.00
N ILE A 725 18.14 19.34 16.94
CA ILE A 725 18.75 19.93 18.14
C ILE A 725 17.76 20.87 18.85
N GLN A 726 17.01 21.69 18.12
CA GLN A 726 16.00 22.56 18.70
C GLN A 726 14.94 21.77 19.48
N ARG A 727 14.39 20.70 18.91
CA ARG A 727 13.33 19.87 19.55
C ARG A 727 13.87 19.06 20.73
N LEU A 728 15.07 18.50 20.60
CA LEU A 728 15.76 17.80 21.69
C LEU A 728 16.01 18.74 22.87
N THR A 729 16.55 19.92 22.63
CA THR A 729 16.78 20.91 23.69
C THR A 729 15.48 21.41 24.30
N PHE A 730 14.42 21.61 23.51
CA PHE A 730 13.11 22.00 24.01
C PHE A 730 12.49 20.92 24.93
N SER A 731 12.69 19.63 24.63
CA SER A 731 12.16 18.54 25.45
C SER A 731 12.77 18.39 26.86
N LYS A 732 13.91 19.04 27.11
CA LYS A 732 14.74 18.89 28.31
C LYS A 732 14.46 19.98 29.34
N THR A 733 14.37 19.59 30.61
CA THR A 733 14.40 20.50 31.77
C THR A 733 15.78 21.12 31.95
N TYR A 734 15.91 22.14 32.79
CA TYR A 734 17.15 22.88 33.05
C TYR A 734 18.31 21.94 33.42
N HIS A 735 18.09 20.98 34.33
CA HIS A 735 19.11 20.02 34.72
C HIS A 735 19.53 19.09 33.57
N LEU A 736 18.58 18.65 32.74
CA LEU A 736 18.88 17.81 31.58
C LEU A 736 19.61 18.59 30.48
N LYS A 737 19.29 19.88 30.30
CA LYS A 737 20.04 20.78 29.39
C LYS A 737 21.49 20.92 29.82
N LYS A 738 21.77 21.09 31.12
CA LYS A 738 23.14 21.14 31.66
C LYS A 738 23.95 19.91 31.22
N THR A 739 23.46 18.70 31.54
CA THR A 739 24.15 17.45 31.20
C THR A 739 24.28 17.24 29.69
N PHE A 740 23.27 17.62 28.92
CA PHE A 740 23.31 17.54 27.45
C PHE A 740 24.40 18.43 26.85
N PHE A 741 24.50 19.69 27.30
CA PHE A 741 25.53 20.62 26.82
C PHE A 741 26.94 20.18 27.22
N GLU A 742 27.13 19.69 28.44
CA GLU A 742 28.42 19.15 28.91
C GLU A 742 28.88 17.97 28.04
N LYS A 743 28.00 16.97 27.83
CA LYS A 743 28.33 15.80 27.00
C LYS A 743 28.58 16.18 25.54
N LEU A 744 27.80 17.11 24.98
CA LEU A 744 27.95 17.56 23.60
C LEU A 744 29.27 18.34 23.39
N LEU A 745 29.68 19.18 24.35
CA LEU A 745 30.99 19.84 24.31
C LEU A 745 32.14 18.82 24.32
N VAL A 746 32.04 17.78 25.15
CA VAL A 746 33.03 16.69 25.21
C VAL A 746 33.09 15.94 23.87
N ALA A 747 31.95 15.57 23.30
CA ALA A 747 31.89 14.84 22.04
C ALA A 747 32.48 15.64 20.86
N LEU A 748 32.38 16.95 20.89
CA LEU A 748 32.86 17.82 19.81
C LEU A 748 34.23 18.44 20.06
N ASP A 749 34.91 18.11 21.16
CA ASP A 749 36.17 18.74 21.59
C ASP A 749 37.26 18.72 20.50
N ASN A 750 37.30 17.68 19.66
CA ASN A 750 38.27 17.57 18.56
C ASN A 750 37.70 17.84 17.16
N ASN A 751 36.44 18.27 17.06
CA ASN A 751 35.77 18.52 15.77
C ASN A 751 35.67 20.02 15.48
N PHE A 752 36.75 20.57 14.93
CA PHE A 752 36.82 21.95 14.45
C PHE A 752 36.67 22.03 12.94
N VAL A 753 35.81 22.95 12.48
CA VAL A 753 35.48 23.15 11.08
C VAL A 753 35.51 24.66 10.76
N GLU A 754 36.42 25.06 9.90
CA GLU A 754 36.48 26.36 9.24
C GLU A 754 35.78 26.25 7.87
N ASN A 755 34.66 26.96 7.65
CA ASN A 755 33.93 26.80 6.39
C ASN A 755 33.22 28.07 5.87
N SER A 756 33.14 28.14 4.54
CA SER A 756 32.38 29.06 3.71
C SER A 756 30.89 28.68 3.63
N LEU A 757 30.04 29.69 3.54
CA LEU A 757 28.57 29.64 3.67
C LEU A 757 27.88 28.51 2.88
N ASN A 758 26.80 27.99 3.48
CA ASN A 758 25.79 27.02 3.01
C ASN A 758 26.00 25.51 3.33
N TYR A 759 27.17 25.09 3.83
CA TYR A 759 27.43 23.66 4.16
C TYR A 759 27.94 23.41 5.58
N PHE A 760 27.74 24.39 6.46
CA PHE A 760 28.22 24.40 7.84
C PHE A 760 27.05 24.21 8.81
N PHE A 761 27.26 23.38 9.82
CA PHE A 761 26.35 23.22 10.95
C PHE A 761 27.18 23.03 12.22
N ASP A 762 26.86 23.80 13.25
CA ASP A 762 27.33 23.56 14.61
C ASP A 762 26.10 23.66 15.55
N PRO A 763 25.85 22.64 16.41
CA PRO A 763 24.68 22.63 17.29
C PRO A 763 24.55 23.87 18.18
N PHE A 764 25.67 24.49 18.57
CA PHE A 764 25.68 25.62 19.48
C PHE A 764 25.12 26.90 18.85
N LEU A 765 25.03 26.99 17.52
CA LEU A 765 24.30 28.07 16.84
C LEU A 765 22.82 28.09 17.22
N ILE A 766 22.21 26.92 17.39
CA ILE A 766 20.81 26.82 17.81
C ILE A 766 20.66 27.39 19.21
N PHE A 767 21.59 27.11 20.12
CA PHE A 767 21.53 27.59 21.49
C PHE A 767 21.73 29.11 21.58
N LEU A 768 22.65 29.66 20.77
CA LEU A 768 22.87 31.11 20.64
C LEU A 768 21.65 31.87 20.09
N SER A 769 20.83 31.21 19.27
CA SER A 769 19.63 31.82 18.69
C SER A 769 18.41 31.86 19.62
N ILE A 770 18.43 31.09 20.72
CA ILE A 770 17.33 31.07 21.69
C ILE A 770 17.49 32.28 22.61
N ASN A 771 16.59 33.26 22.49
CA ASN A 771 16.61 34.56 23.18
C ASN A 771 16.61 34.52 24.73
N ASP A 772 16.63 33.34 25.36
CA ASP A 772 16.65 33.11 26.82
C ASP A 772 17.84 32.21 27.22
N LEU A 773 19.07 32.58 26.84
CA LEU A 773 20.27 31.96 27.40
C LEU A 773 20.45 32.42 28.85
N THR A 774 19.64 31.88 29.77
CA THR A 774 19.88 32.05 31.20
C THR A 774 21.25 31.46 31.55
N PRO A 775 22.02 32.07 32.48
CA PRO A 775 23.28 31.49 32.93
C PRO A 775 23.07 30.04 33.38
N ILE A 776 23.71 29.09 32.70
CA ILE A 776 23.73 27.66 33.06
C ILE A 776 25.13 27.35 33.51
N LYS A 777 25.29 26.93 34.75
CA LYS A 777 26.60 26.54 35.30
C LYS A 777 26.96 25.14 34.81
N LEU A 778 27.95 25.05 33.92
CA LEU A 778 28.45 23.82 33.30
C LEU A 778 29.73 23.34 34.01
N GLU A 779 29.88 22.03 34.17
CA GLU A 779 31.07 21.36 34.69
C GLU A 779 31.91 20.84 33.52
N ILE A 780 32.77 21.72 32.98
CA ILE A 780 33.61 21.44 31.81
C ILE A 780 35.07 21.31 32.25
N LYS A 781 35.78 20.30 31.74
CA LYS A 781 37.22 20.12 31.98
C LYS A 781 38.01 21.28 31.38
N GLU A 782 39.03 21.75 32.10
CA GLU A 782 39.90 22.85 31.64
C GLU A 782 40.65 22.55 30.34
N GLU A 783 40.92 21.26 30.07
CA GLU A 783 41.51 20.79 28.80
C GLU A 783 40.65 21.18 27.59
N ILE A 784 39.33 21.03 27.67
CA ILE A 784 38.38 21.35 26.58
C ILE A 784 38.38 22.85 26.31
N LYS A 785 38.36 23.66 27.38
CA LYS A 785 38.40 25.13 27.25
C LYS A 785 39.71 25.59 26.61
N SER A 786 40.82 24.98 27.01
CA SER A 786 42.16 25.27 26.47
C SER A 786 42.24 24.88 24.99
N ASN A 787 41.76 23.70 24.63
CA ASN A 787 41.72 23.22 23.25
C ASN A 787 40.85 24.11 22.34
N LEU A 788 39.69 24.56 22.84
CA LEU A 788 38.86 25.53 22.14
C LEU A 788 39.60 26.85 21.89
N LEU A 789 40.29 27.39 22.90
CA LEU A 789 41.06 28.63 22.78
C LEU A 789 42.22 28.49 21.78
N GLU A 790 42.92 27.35 21.78
CA GLU A 790 44.00 27.06 20.82
C GLU A 790 43.52 27.03 19.36
N ASN A 791 42.26 26.63 19.13
CA ASN A 791 41.65 26.49 17.80
C ASN A 791 40.63 27.59 17.47
N ALA A 792 40.62 28.71 18.19
CA ALA A 792 39.58 29.75 18.06
C ALA A 792 39.57 30.48 16.69
N ASN A 793 40.52 30.21 15.80
CA ASN A 793 40.47 30.62 14.39
C ASN A 793 39.36 29.89 13.60
N GLU A 794 39.05 28.65 14.00
CA GLU A 794 38.03 27.80 13.39
C GLU A 794 36.63 28.30 13.79
N GLU A 795 35.68 28.33 12.85
CA GLU A 795 34.34 28.89 13.06
C GLU A 795 33.58 28.14 14.18
N SER A 796 33.64 26.81 14.21
CA SER A 796 33.04 25.98 15.27
C SER A 796 33.59 26.28 16.66
N ALA A 797 34.92 26.43 16.80
CA ALA A 797 35.54 26.73 18.09
C ALA A 797 35.09 28.11 18.59
N LEU A 798 35.06 29.10 17.70
CA LEU A 798 34.59 30.44 18.00
C LEU A 798 33.13 30.46 18.47
N ILE A 799 32.23 29.74 17.79
CA ILE A 799 30.81 29.63 18.16
C ILE A 799 30.66 29.04 19.57
N ARG A 800 31.38 27.97 19.87
CA ARG A 800 31.33 27.30 21.18
C ARG A 800 31.92 28.17 22.29
N LEU A 801 33.00 28.90 22.03
CA LEU A 801 33.57 29.88 22.98
C LEU A 801 32.61 31.04 23.26
N VAL A 802 31.91 31.55 22.23
CA VAL A 802 30.86 32.56 22.39
C VAL A 802 29.73 32.03 23.27
N PHE A 803 29.31 30.78 23.06
CA PHE A 803 28.31 30.13 23.92
C PHE A 803 28.79 30.03 25.39
N LEU A 804 30.04 29.62 25.62
CA LEU A 804 30.60 29.54 26.98
C LEU A 804 30.72 30.91 27.65
N TYR A 805 31.08 31.95 26.90
CA TYR A 805 31.10 33.32 27.38
C TYR A 805 29.69 33.79 27.77
N GLN A 806 28.70 33.64 26.89
CA GLN A 806 27.33 34.08 27.15
C GLN A 806 26.67 33.33 28.32
N THR A 807 27.05 32.08 28.53
CA THR A 807 26.56 31.26 29.66
C THR A 807 27.37 31.40 30.94
N GLN A 808 28.40 32.26 30.97
CA GLN A 808 29.27 32.54 32.12
C GLN A 808 30.11 31.34 32.60
N ASN A 809 30.67 30.56 31.67
CA ASN A 809 31.46 29.35 31.95
C ASN A 809 32.97 29.48 31.67
N LEU A 810 33.45 30.68 31.34
CA LEU A 810 34.87 31.00 31.19
C LEU A 810 35.41 31.72 32.43
N THR A 811 36.69 31.52 32.75
CA THR A 811 37.37 32.33 33.77
C THR A 811 37.75 33.69 33.19
N THR A 812 37.97 34.70 34.04
CA THR A 812 38.39 36.04 33.59
C THR A 812 39.69 36.01 32.76
N GLU A 813 40.61 35.08 33.06
CA GLU A 813 41.83 34.89 32.28
C GLU A 813 41.53 34.33 30.88
N GLN A 814 40.65 33.34 30.80
CA GLN A 814 40.22 32.73 29.53
C GLN A 814 39.42 33.70 28.66
N GLU A 815 38.56 34.51 29.25
CA GLU A 815 37.87 35.59 28.56
C GLU A 815 38.87 36.55 27.95
N HIS A 816 39.87 36.99 28.73
CA HIS A 816 40.92 37.89 28.26
C HIS A 816 41.75 37.29 27.13
N GLN A 817 42.05 35.99 27.19
CA GLN A 817 42.71 35.25 26.12
C GLN A 817 41.83 35.18 24.86
N LEU A 818 40.56 34.78 24.99
CA LEU A 818 39.59 34.72 23.89
C LEU A 818 39.53 36.05 23.14
N ALA A 819 39.44 37.15 23.87
CA ALA A 819 39.32 38.47 23.26
C ALA A 819 40.62 38.95 22.60
N LEU A 820 41.79 38.57 23.10
CA LEU A 820 43.05 38.81 22.38
C LEU A 820 43.10 38.02 21.07
N ILE A 821 42.64 36.76 21.07
CA ILE A 821 42.60 35.92 19.89
C ILE A 821 41.65 36.49 18.84
N ILE A 822 40.40 36.81 19.21
CA ILE A 822 39.41 37.36 18.26
C ILE A 822 39.91 38.67 17.65
N ASN A 823 40.56 39.54 18.44
CA ASN A 823 41.10 40.81 17.92
C ASN A 823 42.24 40.61 16.91
N SER A 824 42.88 39.44 16.90
CA SER A 824 43.90 39.08 15.91
C SER A 824 43.33 38.43 14.64
N LEU A 825 42.04 38.04 14.63
CA LEU A 825 41.39 37.41 13.49
C LEU A 825 41.02 38.45 12.41
N PRO A 826 41.02 38.06 11.11
CA PRO A 826 40.55 38.93 10.04
C PRO A 826 39.03 39.18 10.14
N SER A 827 38.61 40.42 9.95
CA SER A 827 37.19 40.84 10.03
C SER A 827 36.47 40.80 8.67
N ASN A 828 36.75 39.80 7.83
CA ASN A 828 36.26 39.71 6.45
C ASN A 828 35.12 38.68 6.24
N ARG A 829 34.55 38.12 7.32
CA ARG A 829 33.42 37.19 7.30
C ARG A 829 32.08 37.94 7.27
N SER A 830 30.95 37.26 7.02
CA SER A 830 29.64 37.90 6.80
C SER A 830 29.19 38.86 7.90
N PHE A 831 29.50 38.55 9.15
CA PHE A 831 29.21 39.38 10.32
C PHE A 831 30.50 39.85 11.01
N GLY A 832 31.55 40.14 10.23
CA GLY A 832 32.85 40.61 10.74
C GLY A 832 33.80 39.46 11.03
N PHE A 833 33.85 38.98 12.28
CA PHE A 833 34.74 37.89 12.71
C PHE A 833 34.14 36.48 12.54
N SER A 834 32.85 36.39 12.25
CA SER A 834 32.11 35.13 12.10
C SER A 834 31.15 35.22 10.91
N ASN A 835 30.84 34.07 10.32
CA ASN A 835 29.79 33.95 9.30
C ASN A 835 28.39 33.79 9.90
N PHE A 836 28.28 33.52 11.21
CA PHE A 836 27.02 33.14 11.87
C PHE A 836 26.69 33.96 13.13
N VAL A 837 27.68 34.54 13.80
CA VAL A 837 27.52 35.34 15.03
C VAL A 837 27.68 36.82 14.70
N PHE A 838 26.73 37.65 15.12
CA PHE A 838 26.75 39.10 14.88
C PHE A 838 28.01 39.79 15.44
N GLN A 839 28.53 40.75 14.68
CA GLN A 839 29.74 41.50 15.04
C GLN A 839 29.63 42.15 16.43
N SER A 840 28.45 42.69 16.74
CA SER A 840 28.17 43.32 18.03
C SER A 840 28.43 42.41 19.22
N THR A 841 28.24 41.08 19.06
CA THR A 841 28.52 40.11 20.13
C THR A 841 29.99 40.15 20.53
N PHE A 842 30.90 40.25 19.56
CA PHE A 842 32.34 40.35 19.82
C PHE A 842 32.74 41.71 20.39
N GLU A 843 32.06 42.78 19.98
CA GLU A 843 32.29 44.13 20.53
C GLU A 843 31.97 44.19 22.03
N PHE A 844 30.88 43.53 22.46
CA PHE A 844 30.57 43.40 23.88
C PHE A 844 31.58 42.52 24.65
N ILE A 845 32.13 41.47 24.02
CA ILE A 845 33.22 40.66 24.62
C ILE A 845 34.47 41.53 24.85
N PHE A 846 34.90 42.31 23.84
CA PHE A 846 36.07 43.18 23.98
C PHE A 846 35.89 44.25 25.08
N ASP A 847 34.66 44.76 25.22
CA ASP A 847 34.32 45.74 26.24
C ASP A 847 34.28 45.12 27.64
N SER A 848 33.68 43.93 27.83
CA SER A 848 33.62 43.28 29.15
C SER A 848 34.99 43.00 29.77
N ILE A 849 36.05 42.99 28.95
CA ILE A 849 37.42 42.67 29.37
C ILE A 849 38.34 43.90 29.25
N ASN A 850 37.78 45.10 29.08
CA ASN A 850 38.49 46.38 29.02
C ASN A 850 39.60 46.48 27.94
N LEU A 851 39.51 45.69 26.86
CA LEU A 851 40.52 45.69 25.78
C LEU A 851 40.40 46.89 24.85
N LYS A 852 39.16 47.30 24.53
CA LYS A 852 38.88 48.48 23.70
C LYS A 852 38.59 49.75 24.51
N GLN A 853 38.30 49.61 25.81
CA GLN A 853 37.85 50.72 26.69
C GLN A 853 36.73 51.56 26.06
N ARG A 854 35.82 50.91 25.33
CA ARG A 854 34.73 51.58 24.61
C ARG A 854 33.45 51.42 25.40
N GLU A 855 32.88 52.52 25.85
CA GLU A 855 31.56 52.52 26.48
C GLU A 855 30.52 51.80 25.59
N PRO A 856 29.60 50.99 26.16
CA PRO A 856 28.51 50.33 25.43
C PRO A 856 27.71 51.24 24.50
N LEU A 857 27.64 52.54 24.84
CA LEU A 857 27.02 53.59 24.03
C LEU A 857 27.73 53.79 22.67
N GLN A 858 29.05 53.62 22.63
CA GLN A 858 29.85 53.78 21.42
C GLN A 858 29.65 52.62 20.45
N ILE A 859 29.35 51.41 20.95
CA ILE A 859 28.97 50.25 20.13
C ILE A 859 27.67 50.55 19.36
N ILE A 860 26.68 51.15 20.03
CA ILE A 860 25.43 51.57 19.36
C ILE A 860 25.71 52.61 18.27
N GLN A 861 26.49 53.64 18.59
CA GLN A 861 26.84 54.70 17.63
C GLN A 861 27.55 54.14 16.40
N ASP A 862 28.57 53.28 16.60
CA ASP A 862 29.30 52.64 15.50
C ASP A 862 28.37 51.79 14.63
N PHE A 863 27.38 51.09 15.20
CA PHE A 863 26.39 50.34 14.43
C PHE A 863 25.52 51.25 13.56
N ILE A 864 24.99 52.34 14.13
CA ILE A 864 24.13 53.30 13.42
C ILE A 864 24.87 53.95 12.24
N ILE A 865 26.13 54.34 12.46
CA ILE A 865 26.98 54.99 11.47
C ILE A 865 27.35 54.01 10.35
N ASN A 866 27.79 52.79 10.70
CA ASN A 866 28.39 51.87 9.74
C ASN A 866 27.40 50.96 9.00
N LYS A 867 26.18 50.73 9.52
CA LYS A 867 25.20 49.84 8.90
C LYS A 867 23.93 50.57 8.44
N GLU A 868 23.60 50.44 7.15
CA GLU A 868 22.34 50.93 6.56
C GLU A 868 21.17 49.98 6.84
N ILE A 869 19.96 50.53 6.97
CA ILE A 869 18.74 49.73 7.13
C ILE A 869 18.43 49.06 5.77
N PRO A 870 18.37 47.72 5.69
CA PRO A 870 18.17 47.01 4.42
C PRO A 870 16.83 47.37 3.77
N LYS A 871 16.84 47.60 2.46
CA LYS A 871 15.62 47.88 1.67
C LYS A 871 15.00 46.59 1.16
N PHE A 872 13.67 46.55 1.07
CA PHE A 872 12.93 45.42 0.48
C PHE A 872 12.99 45.44 -1.04
N THR A 873 13.12 46.63 -1.63
CA THR A 873 13.30 46.80 -3.08
C THR A 873 14.52 47.64 -3.38
N ASN A 874 15.35 47.15 -4.28
CA ASN A 874 16.46 47.92 -4.83
C ASN A 874 16.54 47.67 -6.34
N ASN A 875 16.41 48.72 -7.15
CA ASN A 875 16.45 48.64 -8.63
C ASN A 875 15.48 47.62 -9.26
N GLY A 876 14.27 47.45 -8.70
CA GLY A 876 13.26 46.53 -9.22
C GLY A 876 13.41 45.07 -8.79
N VAL A 877 14.44 44.73 -8.00
CA VAL A 877 14.60 43.42 -7.37
C VAL A 877 14.03 43.46 -5.96
N ILE A 878 13.13 42.52 -5.65
CA ILE A 878 12.53 42.32 -4.32
C ILE A 878 13.44 41.36 -3.53
N SER A 879 13.85 41.73 -2.33
CA SER A 879 14.65 40.86 -1.44
C SER A 879 13.77 39.89 -0.66
N ASP A 880 14.37 38.79 -0.17
CA ASP A 880 13.71 37.79 0.69
C ASP A 880 13.49 38.27 2.14
N GLY A 881 13.90 39.50 2.47
CA GLY A 881 13.76 40.11 3.79
C GLY A 881 14.68 39.57 4.89
N SER A 882 15.57 38.61 4.60
CA SER A 882 16.49 38.03 5.60
C SER A 882 17.45 39.08 6.18
N ALA A 883 18.01 39.94 5.33
CA ALA A 883 18.87 41.04 5.74
C ALA A 883 18.15 42.04 6.66
N PHE A 884 16.87 42.33 6.37
CA PHE A 884 16.04 43.21 7.18
C PHE A 884 15.85 42.65 8.59
N ASP A 885 15.47 41.38 8.71
CA ASP A 885 15.28 40.74 10.01
C ASP A 885 16.59 40.65 10.80
N ASN A 886 17.71 40.31 10.14
CA ASN A 886 19.04 40.29 10.77
C ASN A 886 19.45 41.67 11.31
N TYR A 887 19.18 42.75 10.58
CA TYR A 887 19.48 44.11 11.03
C TYR A 887 18.76 44.45 12.34
N PHE A 888 17.44 44.22 12.38
CA PHE A 888 16.65 44.55 13.57
C PHE A 888 16.95 43.62 14.75
N LYS A 889 17.23 42.33 14.52
CA LYS A 889 17.69 41.41 15.56
C LYS A 889 19.01 41.86 16.20
N GLU A 890 20.00 42.19 15.38
CA GLU A 890 21.29 42.67 15.86
C GLU A 890 21.13 44.00 16.61
N PHE A 891 20.33 44.94 16.08
CA PHE A 891 20.09 46.23 16.71
C PHE A 891 19.35 46.12 18.04
N SER A 892 18.28 45.30 18.10
CA SER A 892 17.58 45.03 19.35
C SER A 892 18.48 44.38 20.40
N SER A 893 19.37 43.46 19.99
CA SER A 893 20.35 42.84 20.87
C SER A 893 21.33 43.87 21.45
N ILE A 894 21.82 44.78 20.60
CA ILE A 894 22.71 45.88 21.01
C ILE A 894 22.02 46.79 22.04
N ILE A 895 20.79 47.22 21.75
CA ILE A 895 20.01 48.07 22.65
C ILE A 895 19.84 47.40 24.01
N ASN A 896 19.39 46.15 24.05
CA ASN A 896 19.13 45.43 25.29
C ASN A 896 20.40 45.27 26.14
N LYS A 897 21.52 44.85 25.54
CA LYS A 897 22.80 44.70 26.24
C LYS A 897 23.36 46.02 26.76
N THR A 898 23.15 47.12 26.04
CA THR A 898 23.56 48.44 26.51
C THR A 898 22.70 48.93 27.66
N LEU A 899 21.40 48.64 27.67
CA LEU A 899 20.53 48.98 28.81
C LEU A 899 20.90 48.22 30.08
N GLU A 900 21.30 46.94 29.96
CA GLU A 900 21.80 46.15 31.08
C GLU A 900 22.99 46.81 31.78
N LYS A 901 23.87 47.50 31.02
CA LYS A 901 25.07 48.16 31.55
C LYS A 901 24.86 49.63 31.95
N ASN A 902 24.17 50.43 31.13
CA ASN A 902 24.12 51.88 31.26
C ASN A 902 22.78 52.43 31.79
N LYS A 903 21.80 51.56 32.08
CA LYS A 903 20.41 51.86 32.51
C LYS A 903 19.56 52.65 31.51
N GLU A 904 20.13 53.61 30.80
CA GLU A 904 19.45 54.44 29.79
C GLU A 904 20.35 54.68 28.57
N ILE A 905 19.71 54.98 27.43
CA ILE A 905 20.40 55.34 26.18
C ILE A 905 20.13 56.82 25.90
N PRO A 906 21.17 57.67 25.71
CA PRO A 906 21.01 59.08 25.37
C PRO A 906 20.17 59.29 24.10
N MET A 907 19.29 60.28 24.14
CA MET A 907 18.35 60.56 23.05
C MET A 907 19.08 61.00 21.77
N GLU A 908 20.27 61.60 21.86
CA GLU A 908 21.05 62.01 20.69
C GLU A 908 21.36 60.82 19.77
N ILE A 909 21.69 59.66 20.36
CA ILE A 909 22.00 58.42 19.63
C ILE A 909 20.74 57.86 18.97
N LEU A 910 19.63 57.80 19.71
CA LEU A 910 18.36 57.29 19.19
C LEU A 910 17.77 58.23 18.13
N ALA A 911 17.95 59.55 18.27
CA ALA A 911 17.50 60.55 17.30
C ALA A 911 18.24 60.43 15.95
N GLU A 912 19.53 60.09 15.99
CA GLU A 912 20.33 59.82 14.78
C GLU A 912 19.78 58.59 14.03
N TRP A 913 19.54 57.49 14.75
CA TRP A 913 18.93 56.31 14.16
C TRP A 913 17.50 56.58 13.66
N LEU A 914 16.66 57.28 14.43
CA LEU A 914 15.29 57.63 14.03
C LEU A 914 15.28 58.46 12.75
N SER A 915 16.23 59.40 12.60
CA SER A 915 16.38 60.20 11.39
C SER A 915 16.66 59.34 10.17
N LYS A 916 17.57 58.36 10.32
CA LYS A 916 17.87 57.35 9.29
C LYS A 916 16.67 56.46 8.99
N PHE A 917 15.96 56.03 10.03
CA PHE A 917 14.76 55.22 9.94
C PHE A 917 13.61 55.92 9.21
N PHE A 918 13.35 57.20 9.47
CA PHE A 918 12.30 57.94 8.76
C PHE A 918 12.59 58.05 7.26
N TYR A 919 13.85 58.32 6.90
CA TYR A 919 14.25 58.34 5.49
C TYR A 919 14.04 56.97 4.84
N TRP A 920 14.40 55.90 5.54
CA TRP A 920 14.14 54.54 5.09
C TRP A 920 12.63 54.24 4.99
N TRP A 921 11.82 54.60 6.00
CA TRP A 921 10.37 54.41 6.04
C TRP A 921 9.70 55.07 4.85
N ASP A 922 9.97 56.35 4.59
CA ASP A 922 9.39 57.06 3.45
C ASP A 922 9.74 56.39 2.11
N SER A 923 10.91 55.74 2.02
CA SER A 923 11.30 55.00 0.82
C SER A 923 10.63 53.63 0.67
N GLN A 924 10.15 53.00 1.75
CA GLN A 924 9.63 51.62 1.75
C GLN A 924 8.14 51.49 2.14
N LYS A 925 7.52 52.54 2.72
CA LYS A 925 6.16 52.49 3.31
C LYS A 925 5.07 52.08 2.33
N ALA A 926 5.20 52.45 1.05
CA ALA A 926 4.25 52.04 0.01
C ALA A 926 4.12 50.51 -0.12
N ILE A 927 5.21 49.77 0.08
CA ILE A 927 5.23 48.30 0.00
C ILE A 927 4.69 47.70 1.30
N LEU A 928 5.07 48.25 2.45
CA LEU A 928 4.66 47.73 3.77
C LEU A 928 3.16 47.95 4.06
N LEU A 929 2.61 49.08 3.59
CA LEU A 929 1.21 49.48 3.78
C LEU A 929 0.27 49.04 2.64
N GLY A 930 0.79 48.44 1.55
CA GLY A 930 0.00 47.97 0.41
C GLY A 930 -1.03 46.89 0.74
N THR A 931 -2.07 46.75 -0.10
CA THR A 931 -3.19 45.82 0.12
C THR A 931 -2.79 44.35 -0.12
N GLU A 932 -3.40 43.41 0.60
CA GLU A 932 -3.10 41.98 0.50
C GLU A 932 -3.32 41.40 -0.92
N ASN A 933 -4.20 42.01 -1.71
CA ASN A 933 -4.53 41.59 -3.08
C ASN A 933 -3.42 41.90 -4.11
N GLU A 934 -2.41 42.71 -3.78
CA GLU A 934 -1.28 43.04 -4.65
C GLU A 934 0.01 42.28 -4.30
N ARG A 935 -0.02 41.41 -3.28
CA ARG A 935 1.12 40.52 -2.99
C ARG A 935 1.21 39.49 -4.12
N ASN A 936 2.28 39.57 -4.91
CA ASN A 936 2.63 38.54 -5.88
C ASN A 936 2.59 37.16 -5.19
N TRP A 937 1.65 36.32 -5.61
CA TRP A 937 1.44 34.92 -5.23
C TRP A 937 2.69 34.02 -5.20
N LEU A 938 3.82 34.51 -5.74
CA LEU A 938 5.11 33.85 -5.81
C LEU A 938 5.93 33.88 -4.51
N ILE A 939 5.59 34.72 -3.51
CA ILE A 939 6.35 34.82 -2.25
C ILE A 939 5.40 34.76 -1.04
N ARG A 940 5.37 33.63 -0.33
CA ARG A 940 4.83 33.55 1.04
C ARG A 940 5.86 34.16 2.01
N SER A 941 5.96 35.48 2.06
CA SER A 941 6.82 36.16 3.04
C SER A 941 6.08 36.47 4.34
N PRO A 942 6.75 36.49 5.51
CA PRO A 942 6.17 36.98 6.76
C PRO A 942 5.66 38.43 6.59
N ASP A 943 4.67 38.84 7.39
CA ASP A 943 4.16 40.21 7.35
C ASP A 943 5.22 41.17 7.93
N TYR A 944 6.22 41.59 7.15
CA TYR A 944 7.36 42.36 7.66
C TYR A 944 6.97 43.64 8.42
N LEU A 945 5.78 44.19 8.16
CA LEU A 945 5.24 45.29 8.95
C LEU A 945 4.98 44.88 10.41
N ILE A 946 4.45 43.67 10.67
CA ILE A 946 4.23 43.19 12.05
C ILE A 946 5.57 43.03 12.77
N LEU A 947 6.58 42.45 12.11
CA LEU A 947 7.92 42.28 12.68
C LEU A 947 8.55 43.63 13.01
N LEU A 948 8.53 44.57 12.06
CA LEU A 948 9.02 45.93 12.25
C LEU A 948 8.37 46.59 13.47
N VAL A 949 7.04 46.52 13.54
CA VAL A 949 6.25 47.15 14.58
C VAL A 949 6.52 46.51 15.95
N GLN A 950 6.75 45.21 16.01
CA GLN A 950 7.17 44.52 17.23
C GLN A 950 8.57 44.97 17.69
N TYR A 951 9.57 45.04 16.79
CA TYR A 951 10.90 45.55 17.14
C TYR A 951 10.84 47.02 17.61
N LEU A 952 10.05 47.85 16.92
CA LEU A 952 9.83 49.24 17.30
C LEU A 952 9.19 49.35 18.67
N SER A 953 8.09 48.63 18.93
CA SER A 953 7.36 48.72 20.19
C SER A 953 8.16 48.17 21.37
N TYR A 954 8.65 46.94 21.25
CA TYR A 954 9.23 46.21 22.38
C TYR A 954 10.67 46.59 22.70
N THR A 955 11.40 47.15 21.74
CA THR A 955 12.81 47.53 21.94
C THR A 955 13.02 49.03 21.79
N ILE A 956 12.74 49.59 20.61
CA ILE A 956 13.24 50.94 20.28
C ILE A 956 12.41 52.02 20.99
N LEU A 957 11.10 52.08 20.76
CA LEU A 957 10.21 53.09 21.34
C LEU A 957 10.10 52.97 22.85
N LYS A 958 10.19 51.75 23.42
CA LYS A 958 10.23 51.53 24.87
C LYS A 958 11.42 52.20 25.54
N THR A 959 12.53 52.40 24.82
CA THR A 959 13.78 52.94 25.39
C THR A 959 13.90 54.46 25.32
N ILE A 960 13.03 55.14 24.59
CA ILE A 960 13.09 56.60 24.46
C ILE A 960 12.72 57.28 25.80
N PRO A 961 13.55 58.20 26.34
CA PRO A 961 13.22 58.95 27.54
C PRO A 961 12.03 59.92 27.31
N LEU A 962 11.19 60.11 28.34
CA LEU A 962 10.00 60.97 28.27
C LEU A 962 10.33 62.46 28.05
N ASP A 963 11.46 62.92 28.60
CA ASP A 963 11.81 64.34 28.69
C ASP A 963 12.57 64.90 27.47
N TYR A 964 12.87 64.08 26.45
CA TYR A 964 13.89 64.42 25.42
C TYR A 964 13.42 64.36 23.95
N LEU A 965 12.14 64.18 23.67
CA LEU A 965 11.62 64.18 22.29
C LEU A 965 11.32 65.61 21.79
N ASP A 966 12.07 66.08 20.79
CA ASP A 966 11.77 67.36 20.13
C ASP A 966 10.40 67.33 19.41
N SER A 967 9.80 68.49 19.19
CA SER A 967 8.46 68.58 18.57
C SER A 967 8.40 67.99 17.16
N LYS A 968 9.52 68.05 16.43
CA LYS A 968 9.62 67.59 15.03
C LYS A 968 9.65 66.06 14.91
N LEU A 969 10.35 65.38 15.80
CA LEU A 969 10.40 63.92 15.90
C LEU A 969 9.06 63.39 16.39
N LYS A 970 8.39 64.07 17.34
CA LYS A 970 7.02 63.72 17.74
C LYS A 970 6.05 63.78 16.55
N GLU A 971 6.06 64.87 15.78
CA GLU A 971 5.22 64.98 14.57
C GLU A 971 5.47 63.86 13.56
N LYS A 972 6.74 63.49 13.31
CA LYS A 972 7.08 62.40 12.40
C LYS A 972 6.64 61.03 12.91
N LEU A 973 6.85 60.72 14.20
CA LEU A 973 6.39 59.48 14.81
C LEU A 973 4.86 59.38 14.78
N SER A 974 4.17 60.47 15.13
CA SER A 974 2.71 60.61 15.02
C SER A 974 2.23 60.32 13.60
N SER A 975 2.85 60.93 12.59
CA SER A 975 2.50 60.71 11.18
C SER A 975 2.65 59.24 10.80
N LEU A 976 3.79 58.61 11.12
CA LEU A 976 4.05 57.19 10.81
C LEU A 976 3.04 56.27 11.48
N ILE A 977 2.77 56.46 12.77
CA ILE A 977 1.86 55.61 13.53
C ILE A 977 0.42 55.78 13.02
N ASN A 978 0.01 57.01 12.68
CA ASN A 978 -1.31 57.28 12.09
C ASN A 978 -1.43 56.68 10.68
N GLU A 979 -0.37 56.71 9.85
CA GLU A 979 -0.32 56.00 8.56
C GLU A 979 -0.59 54.49 8.75
N ILE A 980 0.06 53.86 9.75
CA ILE A 980 -0.17 52.43 10.07
C ILE A 980 -1.60 52.21 10.60
N TYR A 981 -2.13 53.09 11.44
CA TYR A 981 -3.49 52.99 11.97
C TYR A 981 -4.55 52.96 10.85
N HIS A 982 -4.45 53.86 9.87
CA HIS A 982 -5.42 53.95 8.77
C HIS A 982 -5.33 52.79 7.78
N CYS A 983 -4.13 52.22 7.59
CA CYS A 983 -3.92 51.13 6.63
C CYS A 983 -4.10 49.74 7.26
N LYS A 984 -3.52 49.51 8.45
CA LYS A 984 -3.40 48.19 9.10
C LYS A 984 -3.53 48.32 10.62
N ILE A 985 -4.77 48.51 11.09
CA ILE A 985 -5.10 48.70 12.50
C ILE A 985 -4.58 47.57 13.43
N TYR A 986 -4.49 46.33 12.96
CA TYR A 986 -3.97 45.20 13.74
C TYR A 986 -2.45 45.27 13.99
N CYS A 987 -1.68 46.00 13.16
CA CYS A 987 -0.28 46.31 13.45
C CYS A 987 -0.20 47.45 14.47
N PHE A 988 -1.02 48.49 14.29
CA PHE A 988 -1.05 49.68 15.14
C PHE A 988 -1.18 49.35 16.64
N VAL A 989 -1.95 48.32 17.02
CA VAL A 989 -2.17 47.96 18.43
C VAL A 989 -0.88 47.69 19.20
N TYR A 990 0.17 47.19 18.55
CA TYR A 990 1.47 46.98 19.17
C TYR A 990 2.19 48.30 19.46
N LEU A 991 2.01 49.34 18.64
CA LEU A 991 2.63 50.66 18.83
C LEU A 991 1.87 51.53 19.82
N LEU A 992 0.55 51.31 19.96
CA LEU A 992 -0.34 52.13 20.79
C LEU A 992 0.15 52.34 22.23
N PRO A 993 0.62 51.32 22.98
CA PRO A 993 1.15 51.52 24.34
C PRO A 993 2.28 52.58 24.37
N GLN A 994 3.30 52.39 23.53
CA GLN A 994 4.45 53.29 23.50
C GLN A 994 4.10 54.66 22.93
N ALA A 995 3.15 54.73 21.99
CA ALA A 995 2.67 56.00 21.45
C ALA A 995 1.97 56.86 22.51
N LYS A 996 1.18 56.24 23.39
CA LYS A 996 0.55 56.91 24.54
C LYS A 996 1.61 57.35 25.56
N ARG A 997 2.57 56.48 25.91
CA ARG A 997 3.69 56.80 26.80
C ARG A 997 4.44 58.06 26.35
N LEU A 998 4.73 58.17 25.05
CA LEU A 998 5.50 59.29 24.49
C LEU A 998 4.67 60.56 24.21
N HIS A 999 3.38 60.57 24.55
CA HIS A 999 2.43 61.66 24.28
C HIS A 999 2.41 62.08 22.80
N LEU A 1000 2.32 61.10 21.89
CA LEU A 1000 2.17 61.35 20.45
C LEU A 1000 0.74 61.75 20.10
N ASP A 1001 0.59 62.61 19.10
CA ASP A 1001 -0.72 62.97 18.52
C ASP A 1001 -1.25 61.82 17.65
N LEU A 1002 -2.37 61.22 18.05
CA LEU A 1002 -2.93 60.01 17.47
C LEU A 1002 -4.36 60.27 17.02
N ASN A 1003 -4.71 59.79 15.82
CA ASN A 1003 -6.09 59.82 15.30
C ASN A 1003 -7.02 58.81 16.01
N PHE A 1004 -6.50 58.06 16.98
CA PHE A 1004 -7.21 57.05 17.75
C PHE A 1004 -7.98 57.69 18.91
N THR A 1005 -9.30 57.70 18.83
CA THR A 1005 -10.19 58.39 19.79
C THR A 1005 -11.05 57.45 20.65
N THR A 1006 -10.93 56.14 20.51
CA THR A 1006 -11.73 55.14 21.25
C THR A 1006 -10.95 54.54 22.41
N SER A 1007 -11.61 53.90 23.38
CA SER A 1007 -10.90 53.15 24.45
C SER A 1007 -10.24 51.88 23.90
N TYR A 1008 -9.21 51.37 24.58
CA TYR A 1008 -8.60 50.09 24.20
C TYR A 1008 -9.59 48.93 24.38
N ALA A 1009 -10.45 49.01 25.39
CA ALA A 1009 -11.54 48.07 25.63
C ALA A 1009 -12.50 47.98 24.43
N ASP A 1010 -12.94 49.11 23.86
CA ASP A 1010 -13.81 49.14 22.68
C ASP A 1010 -13.12 48.63 21.41
N LEU A 1011 -11.80 48.80 21.33
CA LEU A 1011 -10.99 48.32 20.22
C LEU A 1011 -10.98 46.80 20.16
N ILE A 1012 -10.88 46.11 21.32
CA ILE A 1012 -10.94 44.64 21.39
C ILE A 1012 -12.25 44.13 20.78
N TRP A 1013 -13.40 44.71 21.13
CA TRP A 1013 -14.71 44.30 20.60
C TRP A 1013 -14.93 44.58 19.11
N LYS A 1014 -14.15 45.49 18.52
CA LYS A 1014 -14.26 45.86 17.10
C LYS A 1014 -13.45 44.96 16.17
N PHE A 1015 -12.48 44.21 16.69
CA PHE A 1015 -11.66 43.34 15.86
C PHE A 1015 -12.41 42.06 15.47
N PRO A 1016 -12.30 41.61 14.21
CA PRO A 1016 -12.66 40.24 13.85
C PRO A 1016 -11.73 39.23 14.55
N ASP A 1017 -12.20 37.99 14.68
CA ASP A 1017 -11.52 36.90 15.41
C ASP A 1017 -10.02 36.77 15.06
N ASP A 1018 -9.63 36.93 13.80
CA ASP A 1018 -8.24 36.81 13.37
C ASP A 1018 -7.32 37.96 13.80
N SER A 1019 -7.88 39.16 13.99
CA SER A 1019 -7.12 40.36 14.36
C SER A 1019 -7.09 40.61 15.87
N ILE A 1020 -8.07 40.09 16.61
CA ILE A 1020 -8.20 40.30 18.06
C ILE A 1020 -6.99 39.75 18.83
N LYS A 1021 -6.39 38.66 18.35
CA LYS A 1021 -5.18 38.06 18.94
C LYS A 1021 -4.00 39.04 19.02
N HIS A 1022 -3.90 39.98 18.07
CA HIS A 1022 -2.86 41.00 18.07
C HIS A 1022 -3.10 42.04 19.16
N ALA A 1023 -4.35 42.46 19.35
CA ALA A 1023 -4.73 43.36 20.43
C ALA A 1023 -4.51 42.72 21.81
N LEU A 1024 -4.84 41.44 21.97
CA LEU A 1024 -4.60 40.68 23.20
C LEU A 1024 -3.10 40.53 23.49
N ARG A 1025 -2.27 40.26 22.48
CA ARG A 1025 -0.80 40.17 22.64
C ARG A 1025 -0.12 41.51 22.98
N ALA A 1026 -0.70 42.63 22.57
CA ALA A 1026 -0.19 43.96 22.89
C ALA A 1026 -0.70 44.51 24.24
N LEU A 1027 -1.79 43.93 24.76
CA LEU A 1027 -2.47 44.37 25.97
C LEU A 1027 -1.59 44.35 27.24
N PRO A 1028 -0.68 43.37 27.47
CA PRO A 1028 0.17 43.38 28.65
C PRO A 1028 1.02 44.65 28.77
N SER A 1029 1.59 45.12 27.65
CA SER A 1029 2.35 46.38 27.61
C SER A 1029 1.45 47.61 27.82
N TYR A 1030 0.17 47.54 27.45
CA TYR A 1030 -0.79 48.62 27.71
C TYR A 1030 -1.16 48.69 29.20
N LEU A 1031 -1.43 47.52 29.81
CA LEU A 1031 -1.71 47.39 31.24
C LEU A 1031 -0.52 47.83 32.10
N GLU A 1032 0.71 47.48 31.69
CA GLU A 1032 1.95 47.93 32.34
C GLU A 1032 1.98 49.47 32.48
N LEU A 1033 1.63 50.18 31.42
CA LEU A 1033 1.65 51.65 31.38
C LEU A 1033 0.48 52.31 32.11
N ILE A 1034 -0.67 51.63 32.23
CA ILE A 1034 -1.77 52.07 33.10
C ILE A 1034 -1.30 52.09 34.55
N ILE A 1035 -0.65 51.02 35.01
CA ILE A 1035 -0.15 50.92 36.40
C ILE A 1035 0.94 51.97 36.68
N GLU A 1036 1.78 52.25 35.68
CA GLU A 1036 2.83 53.27 35.78
C GLU A 1036 2.28 54.71 35.73
N GLY A 1037 0.97 54.89 35.52
CA GLY A 1037 0.31 56.20 35.51
C GLY A 1037 0.51 56.98 34.20
N HIS A 1038 0.99 56.32 33.14
CA HIS A 1038 1.17 56.93 31.82
C HIS A 1038 -0.11 56.95 30.98
N ILE A 1039 -1.09 56.12 31.33
CA ILE A 1039 -2.38 55.99 30.63
C ILE A 1039 -3.51 56.10 31.66
N ASP A 1040 -4.46 57.01 31.39
CA ASP A 1040 -5.64 57.26 32.23
C ASP A 1040 -6.81 56.35 31.79
N GLU A 1041 -6.69 55.05 32.09
CA GLU A 1041 -7.74 54.04 31.91
C GLU A 1041 -7.79 53.09 33.12
N GLU A 1042 -8.97 52.55 33.44
CA GLU A 1042 -9.16 51.62 34.57
C GLU A 1042 -8.75 50.18 34.19
N PRO A 1043 -7.74 49.57 34.85
CA PRO A 1043 -7.25 48.24 34.50
C PRO A 1043 -8.30 47.15 34.68
N THR A 1044 -9.19 47.32 35.67
CA THR A 1044 -10.28 46.38 36.02
C THR A 1044 -11.20 46.08 34.83
N THR A 1045 -11.42 47.08 33.96
CA THR A 1045 -12.31 46.92 32.78
C THR A 1045 -11.69 45.99 31.74
N LEU A 1046 -10.37 46.10 31.54
CA LEU A 1046 -9.60 45.28 30.59
C LEU A 1046 -9.39 43.86 31.13
N LEU A 1047 -9.16 43.71 32.43
CA LEU A 1047 -9.05 42.40 33.09
C LEU A 1047 -10.38 41.62 33.01
N ASN A 1048 -11.52 42.27 33.28
CA ASN A 1048 -12.83 41.64 33.11
C ASN A 1048 -13.08 41.17 31.67
N GLN A 1049 -12.65 41.94 30.67
CA GLN A 1049 -12.75 41.51 29.27
C GLN A 1049 -11.89 40.28 28.98
N LEU A 1050 -10.67 40.21 29.53
CA LEU A 1050 -9.83 39.01 29.42
C LEU A 1050 -10.49 37.78 30.06
N PHE A 1051 -11.12 37.93 31.22
CA PHE A 1051 -11.82 36.84 31.90
C PHE A 1051 -13.08 36.39 31.14
N GLU A 1052 -13.85 37.32 30.58
CA GLU A 1052 -14.97 36.99 29.70
C GLU A 1052 -14.51 36.23 28.44
N ILE A 1053 -13.37 36.63 27.85
CA ILE A 1053 -12.77 35.91 26.72
C ILE A 1053 -12.28 34.52 27.13
N LEU A 1054 -11.66 34.36 28.31
CA LEU A 1054 -11.27 33.05 28.83
C LEU A 1054 -12.48 32.12 29.03
N LYS A 1055 -13.61 32.68 29.45
CA LYS A 1055 -14.82 31.91 29.75
C LYS A 1055 -15.60 31.53 28.49
N TYR A 1056 -15.76 32.47 27.56
CA TYR A 1056 -16.70 32.36 26.42
C TYR A 1056 -16.06 32.42 25.03
N GLY A 1057 -14.77 32.77 24.93
CA GLY A 1057 -14.07 32.90 23.66
C GLY A 1057 -13.82 31.57 22.95
N SER A 1058 -13.44 31.64 21.67
CA SER A 1058 -12.92 30.49 20.92
C SER A 1058 -11.58 30.01 21.50
N HIS A 1059 -11.12 28.79 21.16
CA HIS A 1059 -9.83 28.26 21.65
C HIS A 1059 -8.66 29.22 21.40
N THR A 1060 -8.57 29.78 20.20
CA THR A 1060 -7.52 30.72 19.80
C THR A 1060 -7.56 32.01 20.63
N MET A 1061 -8.77 32.50 20.94
CA MET A 1061 -8.95 33.68 21.79
C MET A 1061 -8.64 33.39 23.26
N LYS A 1062 -9.05 32.23 23.77
CA LYS A 1062 -8.70 31.77 25.12
C LYS A 1062 -7.19 31.66 25.29
N LEU A 1063 -6.50 31.07 24.32
CA LEU A 1063 -5.03 30.99 24.31
C LEU A 1063 -4.40 32.39 24.36
N ALA A 1064 -4.80 33.29 23.46
CA ALA A 1064 -4.27 34.65 23.43
C ALA A 1064 -4.55 35.45 24.71
N ALA A 1065 -5.73 35.28 25.32
CA ALA A 1065 -6.07 35.89 26.60
C ALA A 1065 -5.27 35.29 27.76
N CYS A 1066 -5.08 33.97 27.77
CA CYS A 1066 -4.26 33.26 28.77
C CYS A 1066 -2.81 33.74 28.71
N ASP A 1067 -2.23 33.83 27.51
CA ASP A 1067 -0.88 34.36 27.29
C ASP A 1067 -0.75 35.84 27.75
N ALA A 1068 -1.77 36.66 27.49
CA ALA A 1068 -1.78 38.05 27.94
C ALA A 1068 -1.82 38.16 29.47
N ILE A 1069 -2.64 37.35 30.15
CA ILE A 1069 -2.70 37.27 31.61
C ILE A 1069 -1.36 36.78 32.17
N LEU A 1070 -0.79 35.72 31.59
CA LEU A 1070 0.51 35.17 31.96
C LEU A 1070 1.61 36.24 31.90
N GLN A 1071 1.70 37.00 30.80
CA GLN A 1071 2.68 38.07 30.65
C GLN A 1071 2.45 39.21 31.65
N THR A 1072 1.20 39.54 31.94
CA THR A 1072 0.84 40.60 32.90
C THR A 1072 1.19 40.17 34.33
N ILE A 1073 0.94 38.92 34.72
CA ILE A 1073 1.33 38.39 36.04
C ILE A 1073 2.85 38.40 36.20
N LYS A 1074 3.60 38.01 35.17
CA LYS A 1074 5.07 38.02 35.19
C LYS A 1074 5.65 39.42 35.41
N SER A 1075 5.04 40.43 34.80
CA SER A 1075 5.57 41.81 34.81
C SER A 1075 5.05 42.64 35.98
N LYS A 1076 3.75 42.57 36.29
CA LYS A 1076 3.08 43.39 37.30
C LYS A 1076 2.01 42.56 38.05
N PRO A 1077 2.41 41.62 38.92
CA PRO A 1077 1.47 40.71 39.60
C PRO A 1077 0.45 41.42 40.48
N LEU A 1078 0.80 42.58 41.05
CA LEU A 1078 -0.06 43.36 41.95
C LEU A 1078 -1.35 43.88 41.29
N ILE A 1079 -1.45 43.87 39.95
CA ILE A 1079 -2.66 44.29 39.25
C ILE A 1079 -3.85 43.34 39.50
N PHE A 1080 -3.56 42.07 39.84
CA PHE A 1080 -4.57 41.05 40.09
C PHE A 1080 -4.96 41.05 41.57
N SER A 1081 -6.26 41.21 41.84
CA SER A 1081 -6.84 41.09 43.17
C SER A 1081 -6.89 39.62 43.63
N LYS A 1082 -7.27 39.40 44.90
CA LYS A 1082 -7.47 38.06 45.42
C LYS A 1082 -8.64 37.36 44.73
N GLU A 1083 -9.72 38.09 44.46
CA GLU A 1083 -10.88 37.60 43.71
C GLU A 1083 -10.51 37.17 42.29
N ASP A 1084 -9.62 37.92 41.62
CA ASP A 1084 -9.12 37.55 40.29
C ASP A 1084 -8.31 36.25 40.33
N CYS A 1085 -7.50 36.06 41.38
CA CYS A 1085 -6.73 34.82 41.57
C CYS A 1085 -7.66 33.61 41.77
N VAL A 1086 -8.76 33.77 42.52
CA VAL A 1086 -9.77 32.71 42.70
C VAL A 1086 -10.38 32.30 41.35
N PHE A 1087 -10.77 33.27 40.51
CA PHE A 1087 -11.28 32.96 39.17
C PHE A 1087 -10.27 32.18 38.33
N LEU A 1088 -8.99 32.57 38.35
CA LEU A 1088 -7.94 31.89 37.57
C LEU A 1088 -7.64 30.48 38.10
N ILE A 1089 -7.74 30.25 39.41
CA ILE A 1089 -7.63 28.92 40.03
C ILE A 1089 -8.79 28.04 39.56
N GLU A 1090 -10.03 28.51 39.70
CA GLU A 1090 -11.22 27.78 39.25
C GLU A 1090 -11.15 27.48 37.75
N PHE A 1091 -10.77 28.46 36.92
CA PHE A 1091 -10.60 28.26 35.49
C PHE A 1091 -9.56 27.18 35.19
N SER A 1092 -8.39 27.23 35.85
CA SER A 1092 -7.32 26.25 35.61
C SER A 1092 -7.74 24.85 36.02
N ASN A 1093 -8.28 24.69 37.24
CA ASN A 1093 -8.72 23.39 37.77
C ASN A 1093 -9.85 22.78 36.93
N ASN A 1094 -10.85 23.56 36.54
CA ASN A 1094 -11.93 23.06 35.68
C ASN A 1094 -11.42 22.55 34.31
N ASN A 1095 -10.39 23.19 33.74
CA ASN A 1095 -9.82 22.73 32.47
C ASN A 1095 -9.07 21.40 32.63
N ILE A 1096 -8.30 21.21 33.71
CA ILE A 1096 -7.58 19.95 33.91
C ILE A 1096 -8.49 18.81 34.34
N ASP A 1097 -9.49 19.08 35.18
CA ASP A 1097 -10.51 18.10 35.55
C ASP A 1097 -11.27 17.61 34.31
N PHE A 1098 -11.61 18.52 33.39
CA PHE A 1098 -12.22 18.14 32.11
C PHE A 1098 -11.33 17.19 31.28
N ILE A 1099 -10.03 17.43 31.22
CA ILE A 1099 -9.08 16.56 30.50
C ILE A 1099 -8.99 15.19 31.18
N ILE A 1100 -8.88 15.17 32.51
CA ILE A 1100 -8.79 13.93 33.30
C ILE A 1100 -10.07 13.09 33.18
N GLU A 1101 -11.24 13.73 33.24
CA GLU A 1101 -12.54 13.05 33.12
C GLU A 1101 -12.80 12.51 31.70
N ASN A 1102 -12.11 13.05 30.68
CA ASN A 1102 -12.30 12.70 29.28
C ASN A 1102 -11.00 12.20 28.59
N ASP A 1103 -10.21 11.38 29.28
CA ASP A 1103 -8.92 10.86 28.77
C ASP A 1103 -9.04 10.06 27.46
N ASP A 1104 -10.25 9.58 27.11
CA ASP A 1104 -10.55 8.91 25.84
C ASP A 1104 -10.73 9.87 24.65
N LEU A 1105 -10.87 11.19 24.88
CA LEU A 1105 -11.00 12.19 23.82
C LEU A 1105 -9.64 12.55 23.23
N ILE A 1106 -9.57 12.58 21.90
CA ILE A 1106 -8.36 12.96 21.19
C ILE A 1106 -8.29 14.49 21.09
N LEU A 1107 -7.39 15.10 21.86
CA LEU A 1107 -7.20 16.56 21.89
C LEU A 1107 -6.64 17.09 20.56
N SER A 1108 -7.15 18.24 20.13
CA SER A 1108 -6.65 19.02 19.00
C SER A 1108 -5.34 19.74 19.34
N GLN A 1109 -4.64 20.23 18.31
CA GLN A 1109 -3.41 21.00 18.48
C GLN A 1109 -3.63 22.27 19.32
N ASP A 1110 -4.73 22.99 19.07
CA ASP A 1110 -5.08 24.21 19.79
C ASP A 1110 -5.35 23.95 21.29
N GLU A 1111 -5.88 22.77 21.61
CA GLU A 1111 -6.09 22.34 23.00
C GLU A 1111 -4.78 22.04 23.73
N PHE A 1112 -3.79 21.44 23.04
CA PHE A 1112 -2.44 21.27 23.64
C PHE A 1112 -1.77 22.61 23.92
N GLU A 1113 -1.87 23.58 23.01
CA GLU A 1113 -1.30 24.92 23.19
C GLU A 1113 -1.96 25.66 24.35
N LEU A 1114 -3.29 25.60 24.43
CA LEU A 1114 -4.04 26.18 25.56
C LEU A 1114 -3.64 25.52 26.88
N HIS A 1115 -3.53 24.18 26.92
CA HIS A 1115 -3.14 23.46 28.13
C HIS A 1115 -1.72 23.81 28.58
N ALA A 1116 -0.79 24.03 27.65
CA ALA A 1116 0.55 24.49 27.93
C ALA A 1116 0.59 25.93 28.47
N SER A 1117 -0.24 26.83 27.91
CA SER A 1117 -0.38 28.20 28.40
C SER A 1117 -0.99 28.24 29.80
N ILE A 1118 -2.03 27.44 30.07
CA ILE A 1118 -2.63 27.29 31.42
C ILE A 1118 -1.60 26.76 32.42
N SER A 1119 -0.83 25.74 32.06
CA SER A 1119 0.22 25.20 32.94
C SER A 1119 1.27 26.26 33.30
N SER A 1120 1.63 27.10 32.33
CA SER A 1120 2.55 28.22 32.51
C SER A 1120 1.95 29.30 33.41
N LEU A 1121 0.67 29.61 33.23
CA LEU A 1121 -0.11 30.52 34.07
C LEU A 1121 -0.16 30.05 35.53
N VAL A 1122 -0.53 28.79 35.75
CA VAL A 1122 -0.55 28.15 37.07
C VAL A 1122 0.82 28.27 37.75
N THR A 1123 1.89 28.00 37.01
CA THR A 1123 3.25 28.08 37.53
C THR A 1123 3.60 29.51 37.98
N GLN A 1124 3.22 30.53 37.21
CA GLN A 1124 3.45 31.93 37.61
C GLN A 1124 2.55 32.37 38.78
N LEU A 1125 1.32 31.88 38.86
CA LEU A 1125 0.44 32.14 40.01
C LEU A 1125 1.04 31.58 41.30
N ILE A 1126 1.53 30.34 41.29
CA ILE A 1126 2.19 29.73 42.44
C ILE A 1126 3.42 30.54 42.90
N ILE A 1127 4.19 31.10 41.95
CA ILE A 1127 5.44 31.80 42.24
C ILE A 1127 5.20 33.25 42.67
N MET A 1128 4.39 34.00 41.93
CA MET A 1128 4.23 35.44 42.09
C MET A 1128 3.06 35.82 43.00
N LYS A 1129 2.13 34.89 43.27
CA LYS A 1129 0.89 35.08 44.03
C LYS A 1129 0.67 34.00 45.11
N SER A 1130 1.75 33.46 45.68
CA SER A 1130 1.70 32.35 46.63
C SER A 1130 0.80 32.59 47.85
N GLU A 1131 0.73 33.83 48.36
CA GLU A 1131 -0.13 34.19 49.51
C GLU A 1131 -1.63 34.17 49.16
N ASP A 1132 -1.97 34.55 47.92
CA ASP A 1132 -3.35 34.58 47.43
C ASP A 1132 -3.83 33.18 46.98
N VAL A 1133 -2.91 32.36 46.45
CA VAL A 1133 -3.19 31.02 45.90
C VAL A 1133 -3.22 29.91 46.97
N GLY A 1134 -2.37 30.01 48.00
CA GLY A 1134 -2.27 28.98 49.04
C GLY A 1134 -1.87 27.60 48.47
N THR A 1135 -2.57 26.54 48.89
CA THR A 1135 -2.30 25.14 48.50
C THR A 1135 -3.21 24.62 47.38
N GLU A 1136 -4.12 25.45 46.85
CA GLU A 1136 -5.18 25.01 45.91
C GLU A 1136 -4.63 24.50 44.56
N LEU A 1137 -3.45 24.99 44.16
CA LEU A 1137 -2.76 24.58 42.93
C LEU A 1137 -1.58 23.61 43.17
N ASP A 1138 -1.36 23.10 44.38
CA ASP A 1138 -0.19 22.25 44.67
C ASP A 1138 -0.18 20.94 43.86
N HIS A 1139 -1.35 20.37 43.56
CA HIS A 1139 -1.49 19.16 42.74
C HIS A 1139 -0.93 19.34 41.31
N TRP A 1140 -0.94 20.57 40.77
CA TRP A 1140 -0.36 20.87 39.46
C TRP A 1140 1.15 20.66 39.41
N LYS A 1141 1.86 20.75 40.54
CA LYS A 1141 3.32 20.52 40.57
C LYS A 1141 3.67 19.10 40.12
N GLU A 1142 2.90 18.10 40.58
CA GLU A 1142 3.10 16.71 40.17
C GLU A 1142 2.65 16.48 38.72
N ILE A 1143 1.52 17.07 38.31
CA ILE A 1143 1.01 16.94 36.94
C ILE A 1143 2.02 17.53 35.95
N ILE A 1144 2.49 18.75 36.18
CA ILE A 1144 3.51 19.42 35.34
C ILE A 1144 4.78 18.58 35.27
N LYS A 1145 5.28 18.08 36.40
CA LYS A 1145 6.53 17.31 36.46
C LYS A 1145 6.45 16.00 35.66
N ASN A 1146 5.31 15.32 35.70
CA ASN A 1146 5.11 14.01 35.07
C ASN A 1146 4.47 14.10 33.68
N HIS A 1147 4.16 15.30 33.19
CA HIS A 1147 3.47 15.48 31.91
C HIS A 1147 4.33 15.01 30.73
N ARG A 1148 3.69 14.37 29.74
CA ARG A 1148 4.37 13.86 28.53
C ARG A 1148 4.85 15.00 27.62
N LEU A 1149 4.05 16.06 27.48
CA LEU A 1149 4.38 17.23 26.66
C LEU A 1149 5.51 18.09 27.27
N PRO A 1150 6.60 18.37 26.52
CA PRO A 1150 7.68 19.28 26.90
C PRO A 1150 7.26 20.66 27.41
N GLU A 1151 6.40 21.35 26.68
CA GLU A 1151 5.93 22.73 26.90
C GLU A 1151 5.24 22.89 28.26
N ILE A 1152 4.71 21.80 28.79
CA ILE A 1152 4.18 21.75 30.16
C ILE A 1152 5.31 21.42 31.12
N ARG A 1153 6.06 20.33 30.87
CA ARG A 1153 7.11 19.83 31.76
C ARG A 1153 8.23 20.84 32.04
N ILE A 1154 8.57 21.72 31.08
CA ILE A 1154 9.56 22.80 31.28
C ILE A 1154 9.19 23.70 32.46
N ASN A 1155 7.90 23.90 32.73
CA ASN A 1155 7.47 24.73 33.86
C ASN A 1155 7.92 24.18 35.22
N SER A 1156 8.24 22.88 35.32
CA SER A 1156 8.79 22.28 36.55
C SER A 1156 10.12 22.93 37.00
N ASP A 1157 10.90 23.48 36.07
CA ASP A 1157 12.17 24.16 36.37
C ASP A 1157 11.96 25.40 37.25
N HIS A 1158 10.82 26.06 37.13
CA HIS A 1158 10.52 27.26 37.90
C HIS A 1158 10.24 26.95 39.38
N PHE A 1159 9.74 25.74 39.71
CA PHE A 1159 9.51 25.32 41.09
C PHE A 1159 10.81 25.01 41.85
N ILE A 1160 11.87 24.63 41.14
CA ILE A 1160 13.18 24.31 41.72
C ILE A 1160 13.96 25.59 42.08
N LYS A 1161 13.76 26.68 41.33
CA LYS A 1161 14.42 27.98 41.60
C LYS A 1161 13.85 28.71 42.82
N THR A 1162 12.69 28.30 43.33
CA THR A 1162 12.01 28.91 44.48
C THR A 1162 12.18 28.15 45.79
N SER A 1163 12.82 26.96 45.75
CA SER A 1163 13.24 26.19 46.93
C SER A 1163 14.73 26.37 47.19
#